data_AF-R7SF32-F1
#
_entry.id   AF-R7SF32-F1
#
_cell.length_a   1.000
_cell.length_b   1.000
_cell.length_c   1.000
_cell.angle_alpha   90.00
_cell.angle_beta   90.00
_cell.angle_gamma   90.00
#
_symmetry.space_group_name_H-M   'P 1'
#
loop_
_entity.id
_entity.type
_entity.pdbx_description
1 polymer ?
#
loop_
_entity_poly.entity_id
_entity_poly.type
_entity_poly.pdbx_seq_one_letter_code
_entity_poly.pdbx_strand_id
1 'polypeptide(L)'
;MGEDFTSWTLQSALDNTGPQQSGSLKDQFARLVDPNEDPAFVKEYTNAINTQLLKEHSDQNATQPGFTKFTTACIGVGVVSSMVAIIRQEWSGPRVPKERYMAQCNAQEILCNLIPQEILCNLIRIGNDADRHAILDKLLQENIVDICLRRMQHPLCIVQQSAVNTLAVLSSSAALGKKVTASTAADITEAACVYALRGQDYYVKQILDPSTTWQSFIFTHTDNMPSRLSSKYSARYHAITQDSAMATVDGILGLFPPHESQFYLDMLKKKPQIMDLLLDCAALPRPAQHPENQVASRACTALCSMLDYPSQIVPGSTLPLDRNFKTGPDWKAMSQIMVIMTSRPDWAEKLVDVWMQIHEEDMRQVERNLEKVTSDSGTLDPPHSRSLGEIYERRGCCRISVLRLLATLTHAAESCGITNAQLESFLHIAYLGCRKFKGMQDPDLARDETYPSIENNFERFNIPSLRDLGPMPTDNPQFTASQSVLGPVALIRLLCVLAERKALDGIQALRKAPAGLSSSTSLGHVQQITNPDIICRVISMAHARIAAQTERGLKLVREKESERDYVSAWMMFRSAAELAGALMALDRHMEGRYAAEARGARRRYVMAMGNAAQMTLNLGYWGHAMFTTMNAVDAAEDIDPMEGLDPAIIKKNERRLLQANAANTAHRSSGHS
;
A
#
# COMPACT_ATOMS: atom_id res chain seq x y z
N MET A 1 -44.27 25.13 -13.69
CA MET A 1 -45.18 25.29 -12.52
C MET A 1 -45.07 24.16 -11.51
N GLY A 2 -44.72 22.91 -11.88
CA GLY A 2 -44.42 21.84 -10.90
C GLY A 2 -43.03 21.94 -10.27
N GLU A 3 -41.98 22.20 -11.07
CA GLU A 3 -40.57 22.24 -10.61
C GLU A 3 -40.26 23.37 -9.61
N ASP A 4 -40.88 24.55 -9.75
CA ASP A 4 -40.68 25.68 -8.82
C ASP A 4 -41.32 25.42 -7.44
N PHE A 5 -42.36 24.59 -7.38
CA PHE A 5 -43.09 24.31 -6.13
C PHE A 5 -42.39 23.23 -5.29
N THR A 6 -41.82 22.21 -5.93
CA THR A 6 -40.98 21.19 -5.26
C THR A 6 -39.71 21.80 -4.70
N SER A 7 -39.02 22.67 -5.43
CA SER A 7 -37.79 23.34 -4.97
C SER A 7 -37.98 24.17 -3.69
N TRP A 8 -39.08 24.95 -3.61
CA TRP A 8 -39.35 25.81 -2.46
C TRP A 8 -39.72 25.04 -1.18
N THR A 9 -40.50 23.96 -1.30
CA THR A 9 -40.84 23.09 -0.15
C THR A 9 -39.65 22.29 0.35
N LEU A 10 -38.72 21.93 -0.55
CA LEU A 10 -37.47 21.23 -0.24
C LEU A 10 -36.53 22.08 0.61
N GLN A 11 -36.27 23.32 0.19
CA GLN A 11 -35.39 24.23 0.92
C GLN A 11 -35.98 24.61 2.29
N SER A 12 -37.30 24.86 2.35
CA SER A 12 -37.99 25.16 3.61
C SER A 12 -37.93 24.00 4.62
N ALA A 13 -37.84 22.74 4.18
CA ALA A 13 -37.69 21.60 5.07
C ALA A 13 -36.29 21.50 5.68
N LEU A 14 -35.26 21.87 4.90
CA LEU A 14 -33.85 21.83 5.29
C LEU A 14 -33.44 23.02 6.17
N ASP A 15 -34.04 24.19 5.95
CA ASP A 15 -33.76 25.45 6.67
C ASP A 15 -34.37 25.53 8.09
N ASN A 16 -35.23 24.57 8.47
CA ASN A 16 -35.81 24.49 9.81
C ASN A 16 -34.71 24.30 10.88
N THR A 17 -34.92 24.81 12.11
CA THR A 17 -33.95 24.64 13.21
C THR A 17 -34.56 23.87 14.39
N GLY A 18 -33.72 23.10 15.10
CA GLY A 18 -34.12 22.41 16.33
C GLY A 18 -35.11 21.25 16.12
N PRO A 19 -36.05 20.99 17.05
CA PRO A 19 -36.94 19.82 17.01
C PRO A 19 -37.83 19.73 15.77
N GLN A 20 -38.20 20.88 15.19
CA GLN A 20 -38.99 20.95 13.95
C GLN A 20 -38.22 20.42 12.74
N GLN A 21 -36.89 20.61 12.72
CA GLN A 21 -36.01 20.06 11.69
C GLN A 21 -35.99 18.53 11.75
N SER A 22 -35.82 17.94 12.94
CA SER A 22 -35.79 16.49 13.11
C SER A 22 -37.13 15.82 12.76
N GLY A 23 -38.26 16.45 13.10
CA GLY A 23 -39.58 15.97 12.71
C GLY A 23 -39.76 15.95 11.19
N SER A 24 -39.46 17.07 10.54
CA SER A 24 -39.53 17.19 9.07
C SER A 24 -38.60 16.20 8.35
N LEU A 25 -37.34 16.10 8.78
CA LEU A 25 -36.36 15.17 8.19
C LEU A 25 -36.80 13.71 8.30
N LYS A 26 -37.38 13.32 9.44
CA LYS A 26 -37.90 11.96 9.64
C LYS A 26 -39.01 11.62 8.65
N ASP A 27 -39.96 12.52 8.44
CA ASP A 27 -41.06 12.31 7.51
C ASP A 27 -40.57 12.26 6.06
N GLN A 28 -39.62 13.12 5.69
CA GLN A 28 -39.04 13.09 4.34
C GLN A 28 -38.21 11.83 4.11
N PHE A 29 -37.42 11.38 5.08
CA PHE A 29 -36.65 10.13 4.96
C PHE A 29 -37.54 8.91 4.80
N ALA A 30 -38.69 8.87 5.48
CA ALA A 30 -39.68 7.81 5.29
C ALA A 30 -40.23 7.78 3.86
N ARG A 31 -40.38 8.95 3.21
CA ARG A 31 -40.78 9.04 1.80
C ARG A 31 -39.66 8.60 0.85
N LEU A 32 -38.42 8.99 1.12
CA LEU A 32 -37.27 8.65 0.26
C LEU A 32 -37.06 7.14 0.12
N VAL A 33 -37.36 6.37 1.16
CA VAL A 33 -37.16 4.92 1.17
C VAL A 33 -38.31 4.14 0.51
N ASP A 34 -39.44 4.79 0.21
CA ASP A 34 -40.58 4.15 -0.46
C ASP A 34 -40.24 3.87 -1.94
N PRO A 35 -40.20 2.59 -2.37
CA PRO A 35 -39.93 2.23 -3.77
C PRO A 35 -40.95 2.81 -4.77
N ASN A 36 -42.13 3.23 -4.32
CA ASN A 36 -43.20 3.75 -5.16
C ASN A 36 -43.22 5.28 -5.25
N GLU A 37 -42.39 5.98 -4.45
CA GLU A 37 -42.31 7.44 -4.48
C GLU A 37 -41.75 7.94 -5.81
N ASP A 38 -42.09 9.16 -6.21
CA ASP A 38 -41.64 9.76 -7.48
C ASP A 38 -40.10 9.74 -7.61
N PRO A 39 -39.52 9.08 -8.63
CA PRO A 39 -38.07 9.06 -8.85
C PRO A 39 -37.43 10.45 -8.92
N ALA A 40 -38.13 11.45 -9.50
CA ALA A 40 -37.62 12.80 -9.61
C ALA A 40 -37.48 13.44 -8.22
N PHE A 41 -38.50 13.31 -7.37
CA PHE A 41 -38.46 13.75 -5.98
C PHE A 41 -37.30 13.11 -5.20
N VAL A 42 -37.11 11.79 -5.29
CA VAL A 42 -36.02 11.10 -4.57
C VAL A 42 -34.65 11.59 -5.05
N LYS A 43 -34.47 11.79 -6.36
CA LYS A 43 -33.23 12.35 -6.93
C LYS A 43 -32.96 13.76 -6.42
N GLU A 44 -33.94 14.66 -6.53
CA GLU A 44 -33.80 16.06 -6.13
C GLU A 44 -33.52 16.21 -4.64
N TYR A 45 -34.22 15.44 -3.81
CA TYR A 45 -34.08 15.53 -2.36
C TYR A 45 -32.76 14.95 -1.86
N THR A 46 -32.31 13.81 -2.42
CA THR A 46 -30.96 13.31 -2.13
C THR A 46 -29.89 14.31 -2.55
N ASN A 47 -30.03 14.95 -3.72
CA ASN A 47 -29.11 16.00 -4.13
C ASN A 47 -29.12 17.21 -3.17
N ALA A 48 -30.29 17.65 -2.71
CA ALA A 48 -30.42 18.78 -1.79
C ALA A 48 -29.78 18.51 -0.42
N ILE A 49 -29.96 17.31 0.14
CA ILE A 49 -29.22 16.89 1.37
C ILE A 49 -27.72 16.97 1.11
N ASN A 50 -27.26 16.44 -0.02
CA ASN A 50 -25.86 16.43 -0.41
C ASN A 50 -25.31 17.87 -0.44
N THR A 51 -26.00 18.78 -1.14
CA THR A 51 -25.61 20.20 -1.24
C THR A 51 -25.60 20.91 0.12
N GLN A 52 -26.59 20.66 0.98
CA GLN A 52 -26.68 21.33 2.28
C GLN A 52 -25.57 20.89 3.25
N LEU A 53 -25.27 19.58 3.31
CA LEU A 53 -24.16 19.06 4.12
C LEU A 53 -22.81 19.69 3.71
N LEU A 54 -22.61 19.93 2.41
CA LEU A 54 -21.40 20.58 1.88
C LEU A 54 -21.29 22.04 2.29
N LYS A 55 -22.39 22.78 2.12
CA LYS A 55 -22.46 24.21 2.40
C LYS A 55 -22.12 24.49 3.87
N GLU A 56 -22.69 23.73 4.79
CA GLU A 56 -22.41 23.93 6.22
C GLU A 56 -20.97 23.59 6.60
N HIS A 57 -20.36 22.62 5.93
CA HIS A 57 -18.97 22.28 6.17
C HIS A 57 -18.01 23.33 5.59
N SER A 58 -18.30 23.91 4.43
CA SER A 58 -17.50 25.03 3.89
C SER A 58 -17.59 26.29 4.75
N ASP A 59 -18.75 26.49 5.41
CA ASP A 59 -18.99 27.64 6.29
C ASP A 59 -18.36 27.44 7.69
N GLN A 60 -18.16 26.20 8.12
CA GLN A 60 -17.36 25.89 9.31
C GLN A 60 -15.88 26.15 9.02
N ASN A 61 -15.32 27.20 9.62
CA ASN A 61 -13.88 27.47 9.57
C ASN A 61 -13.08 26.16 9.81
N ALA A 62 -12.08 25.90 8.96
CA ALA A 62 -11.28 24.67 8.90
C ALA A 62 -10.54 24.25 10.20
N THR A 63 -10.78 24.95 11.32
CA THR A 63 -10.12 24.78 12.60
C THR A 63 -10.85 23.85 13.58
N GLN A 64 -12.11 23.45 13.32
CA GLN A 64 -12.83 22.49 14.18
C GLN A 64 -13.42 21.32 13.38
N PRO A 65 -12.73 20.16 13.32
CA PRO A 65 -13.28 18.96 12.72
C PRO A 65 -14.44 18.39 13.57
N GLY A 66 -15.48 17.86 12.91
CA GLY A 66 -16.65 17.27 13.56
C GLY A 66 -17.96 17.56 12.83
N PHE A 67 -19.03 16.88 13.23
CA PHE A 67 -20.36 17.07 12.62
C PHE A 67 -20.99 18.43 12.94
N THR A 68 -21.62 19.03 11.93
CA THR A 68 -22.46 20.21 12.11
C THR A 68 -23.74 19.84 12.86
N LYS A 69 -24.52 20.85 13.27
CA LYS A 69 -25.84 20.62 13.88
C LYS A 69 -26.79 19.90 12.92
N PHE A 70 -26.79 20.28 11.65
CA PHE A 70 -27.60 19.62 10.63
C PHE A 70 -27.13 18.18 10.40
N THR A 71 -25.82 17.96 10.28
CA THR A 71 -25.27 16.60 10.16
C THR A 71 -25.71 15.72 11.32
N THR A 72 -25.60 16.24 12.55
CA THR A 72 -26.02 15.52 13.75
C THR A 72 -27.52 15.23 13.75
N ALA A 73 -28.34 16.18 13.31
CA ALA A 73 -29.78 15.98 13.16
C ALA A 73 -30.12 14.89 12.14
N CYS A 74 -29.50 14.93 10.95
CA CYS A 74 -29.62 13.90 9.91
C CYS A 74 -29.20 12.52 10.41
N ILE A 75 -28.08 12.42 11.13
CA ILE A 75 -27.64 11.15 11.74
C ILE A 75 -28.66 10.67 12.79
N GLY A 76 -29.16 11.58 13.63
CA GLY A 76 -30.12 11.29 14.69
C GLY A 76 -31.46 10.77 14.18
N VAL A 77 -31.91 11.25 13.01
CA VAL A 77 -33.17 10.81 12.39
C VAL A 77 -33.02 9.62 11.44
N GLY A 78 -31.80 9.09 11.27
CA GLY A 78 -31.57 7.85 10.52
C GLY A 78 -31.20 8.05 9.04
N VAL A 79 -30.45 9.11 8.70
CA VAL A 79 -29.95 9.33 7.33
C VAL A 79 -29.16 8.12 6.82
N VAL A 80 -28.35 7.47 7.67
CA VAL A 80 -27.54 6.32 7.28
C VAL A 80 -28.40 5.16 6.79
N SER A 81 -29.34 4.68 7.61
CA SER A 81 -30.25 3.59 7.24
C SER A 81 -31.13 3.97 6.03
N SER A 82 -31.56 5.22 5.94
CA SER A 82 -32.39 5.70 4.82
C SER A 82 -31.62 5.68 3.49
N MET A 83 -30.38 6.18 3.48
CA MET A 83 -29.54 6.15 2.28
C MET A 83 -29.17 4.71 1.91
N VAL A 84 -28.82 3.85 2.87
CA VAL A 84 -28.55 2.43 2.57
C VAL A 84 -29.79 1.73 2.01
N ALA A 85 -30.99 2.04 2.51
CA ALA A 85 -32.23 1.51 1.95
C ALA A 85 -32.43 1.90 0.48
N ILE A 86 -32.18 3.17 0.11
CA ILE A 86 -32.23 3.63 -1.30
C ILE A 86 -31.21 2.86 -2.15
N ILE A 87 -29.98 2.71 -1.66
CA ILE A 87 -28.88 2.03 -2.37
C ILE A 87 -29.18 0.54 -2.57
N ARG A 88 -29.87 -0.08 -1.61
CA ARG A 88 -30.24 -1.51 -1.60
C ARG A 88 -31.35 -1.83 -2.60
N GLN A 89 -32.14 -0.85 -3.03
CA GLN A 89 -33.23 -1.08 -3.99
C GLN A 89 -32.67 -1.64 -5.31
N GLU A 90 -33.19 -2.78 -5.74
CA GLU A 90 -32.78 -3.41 -7.00
C GLU A 90 -33.79 -3.07 -8.09
N TRP A 91 -33.32 -2.36 -9.10
CA TRP A 91 -34.13 -1.97 -10.25
C TRP A 91 -33.72 -2.78 -11.46
N SER A 92 -34.68 -3.47 -12.07
CA SER A 92 -34.46 -4.28 -13.26
C SER A 92 -35.41 -3.91 -14.40
N GLY A 93 -34.90 -4.02 -15.63
CA GLY A 93 -35.67 -3.83 -16.85
C GLY A 93 -35.42 -2.50 -17.58
N PRO A 94 -35.79 -2.43 -18.88
CA PRO A 94 -35.46 -1.32 -19.76
C PRO A 94 -36.28 -0.04 -19.49
N ARG A 95 -37.28 -0.10 -18.60
CA ARG A 95 -38.19 1.02 -18.30
C ARG A 95 -37.91 1.69 -16.95
N VAL A 96 -36.82 1.31 -16.26
CA VAL A 96 -36.45 1.95 -15.00
C VAL A 96 -36.02 3.39 -15.29
N PRO A 97 -36.64 4.41 -14.65
CA PRO A 97 -36.23 5.80 -14.78
C PRO A 97 -34.78 6.00 -14.32
N LYS A 98 -33.97 6.73 -15.10
CA LYS A 98 -32.57 7.03 -14.77
C LYS A 98 -32.42 7.75 -13.43
N GLU A 99 -33.44 8.50 -13.04
CA GLU A 99 -33.54 9.25 -11.78
C GLU A 99 -33.40 8.33 -10.56
N ARG A 100 -33.84 7.06 -10.65
CA ARG A 100 -33.62 6.06 -9.60
C ARG A 100 -32.13 5.76 -9.41
N TYR A 101 -31.40 5.54 -10.51
CA TYR A 101 -29.96 5.29 -10.44
C TYR A 101 -29.19 6.53 -10.01
N MET A 102 -29.60 7.73 -10.45
CA MET A 102 -29.05 9.00 -9.98
C MET A 102 -29.24 9.18 -8.46
N ALA A 103 -30.45 8.94 -7.96
CA ALA A 103 -30.75 9.01 -6.53
C ALA A 103 -29.91 8.01 -5.72
N GLN A 104 -29.69 6.80 -6.25
CA GLN A 104 -28.80 5.83 -5.61
C GLN A 104 -27.35 6.31 -5.56
N CYS A 105 -26.86 6.91 -6.65
CA CYS A 105 -25.52 7.49 -6.65
C CYS A 105 -25.45 8.61 -5.60
N ASN A 106 -26.37 9.59 -5.63
CA ASN A 106 -26.44 10.67 -4.63
C ASN A 106 -26.50 10.13 -3.19
N ALA A 107 -27.28 9.08 -2.93
CA ALA A 107 -27.36 8.43 -1.63
C ALA A 107 -26.00 7.83 -1.21
N GLN A 108 -25.28 7.17 -2.12
CA GLN A 108 -23.90 6.72 -1.85
C GLN A 108 -22.95 7.89 -1.63
N GLU A 109 -23.12 9.00 -2.36
CA GLU A 109 -22.27 10.17 -2.24
C GLU A 109 -22.40 10.84 -0.88
N ILE A 110 -23.63 10.98 -0.37
CA ILE A 110 -23.93 11.46 0.99
C ILE A 110 -23.16 10.62 2.03
N LEU A 111 -23.11 9.31 1.83
CA LEU A 111 -22.44 8.40 2.76
C LEU A 111 -20.91 8.46 2.62
N CYS A 112 -20.37 8.40 1.39
CA CYS A 112 -19.00 7.94 1.15
C CYS A 112 -18.27 8.53 -0.08
N ASN A 113 -18.63 9.69 -0.67
CA ASN A 113 -17.98 10.07 -1.94
C ASN A 113 -16.46 10.39 -1.86
N LEU A 114 -15.79 10.05 -2.97
CA LEU A 114 -14.39 10.24 -3.30
C LEU A 114 -14.29 11.06 -4.60
N ILE A 115 -14.15 12.39 -4.49
CA ILE A 115 -13.45 13.17 -5.51
C ILE A 115 -12.21 13.76 -4.84
N PRO A 116 -11.01 13.60 -5.43
CA PRO A 116 -9.77 13.86 -4.71
C PRO A 116 -9.53 15.31 -4.31
N GLN A 117 -10.00 16.34 -5.03
CA GLN A 117 -9.45 17.69 -4.78
C GLN A 117 -10.40 18.87 -4.58
N GLU A 118 -11.70 18.86 -4.93
CA GLU A 118 -12.58 20.00 -4.60
C GLU A 118 -14.01 19.57 -4.16
N ILE A 119 -14.29 19.77 -2.86
CA ILE A 119 -15.59 20.08 -2.24
C ILE A 119 -16.76 19.10 -2.43
N LEU A 120 -16.54 17.78 -2.32
CA LEU A 120 -17.66 16.82 -2.18
C LEU A 120 -17.38 15.76 -1.07
N CYS A 121 -17.61 16.16 0.19
CA CYS A 121 -17.46 15.36 1.43
C CYS A 121 -18.77 15.44 2.21
N ASN A 122 -19.37 14.36 2.73
CA ASN A 122 -20.57 14.56 3.55
C ASN A 122 -20.70 13.87 4.91
N LEU A 123 -20.26 12.63 5.14
CA LEU A 123 -20.37 12.05 6.50
C LEU A 123 -19.06 11.46 7.02
N ILE A 124 -18.46 10.48 6.33
CA ILE A 124 -17.17 9.90 6.78
C ILE A 124 -16.04 10.94 6.77
N ARG A 125 -15.93 11.79 5.74
CA ARG A 125 -14.79 12.73 5.65
C ARG A 125 -14.85 13.87 6.67
N ILE A 126 -16.05 14.39 6.96
CA ILE A 126 -16.25 15.56 7.84
C ILE A 126 -16.22 15.22 9.33
N GLY A 127 -16.52 13.96 9.68
CA GLY A 127 -16.44 13.48 11.05
C GLY A 127 -15.01 13.47 11.57
N ASN A 128 -14.86 13.63 12.88
CA ASN A 128 -13.62 13.23 13.55
C ASN A 128 -13.48 11.69 13.55
N ASP A 129 -12.40 11.17 14.13
CA ASP A 129 -12.18 9.72 14.10
C ASP A 129 -13.27 8.93 14.83
N ALA A 130 -13.76 9.40 15.98
CA ALA A 130 -14.84 8.72 16.71
C ALA A 130 -16.14 8.68 15.88
N ASP A 131 -16.47 9.80 15.25
CA ASP A 131 -17.61 9.97 14.35
C ASP A 131 -17.54 9.00 13.15
N ARG A 132 -16.36 8.88 12.53
CA ARG A 132 -16.09 7.97 11.40
C ARG A 132 -16.33 6.52 11.78
N HIS A 133 -15.79 6.09 12.93
CA HIS A 133 -15.97 4.73 13.42
C HIS A 133 -17.44 4.45 13.76
N ALA A 134 -18.15 5.40 14.36
CA ALA A 134 -19.57 5.27 14.68
C ALA A 134 -20.45 5.14 13.42
N ILE A 135 -20.18 5.92 12.37
CA ILE A 135 -20.88 5.75 11.08
C ILE A 135 -20.54 4.40 10.46
N LEU A 136 -19.26 4.00 10.43
CA LEU A 136 -18.85 2.72 9.88
C LEU A 136 -19.58 1.56 10.56
N ASP A 137 -19.66 1.56 11.89
CA ASP A 137 -20.38 0.52 12.64
C ASP A 137 -21.87 0.46 12.24
N LYS A 138 -22.53 1.62 12.03
CA LYS A 138 -23.91 1.67 11.50
C LYS A 138 -24.01 1.13 10.07
N LEU A 139 -23.07 1.47 9.20
CA LEU A 139 -23.05 0.99 7.81
C LEU A 139 -22.81 -0.52 7.74
N LEU A 140 -21.98 -1.07 8.63
CA LEU A 140 -21.72 -2.50 8.74
C LEU A 140 -22.97 -3.26 9.23
N GLN A 141 -23.73 -2.70 10.19
CA GLN A 141 -25.03 -3.26 10.61
C GLN A 141 -26.03 -3.32 9.45
N GLU A 142 -25.92 -2.41 8.49
CA GLU A 142 -26.75 -2.36 7.28
C GLU A 142 -26.18 -3.18 6.10
N ASN A 143 -25.14 -4.00 6.34
CA ASN A 143 -24.48 -4.84 5.32
C ASN A 143 -23.96 -4.05 4.11
N ILE A 144 -23.41 -2.85 4.32
CA ILE A 144 -22.91 -2.01 3.22
C ILE A 144 -21.90 -2.72 2.32
N VAL A 145 -21.06 -3.60 2.89
CA VAL A 145 -20.02 -4.32 2.15
C VAL A 145 -20.64 -5.25 1.11
N ASP A 146 -21.60 -6.08 1.50
CA ASP A 146 -22.28 -7.01 0.59
C ASP A 146 -23.08 -6.26 -0.49
N ILE A 147 -23.65 -5.10 -0.14
CA ILE A 147 -24.32 -4.23 -1.11
C ILE A 147 -23.31 -3.72 -2.14
N CYS A 148 -22.15 -3.22 -1.72
CA CYS A 148 -21.10 -2.76 -2.62
C CYS A 148 -20.57 -3.89 -3.50
N LEU A 149 -20.28 -5.07 -2.94
CA LEU A 149 -19.78 -6.23 -3.70
C LEU A 149 -20.76 -6.65 -4.81
N ARG A 150 -22.07 -6.68 -4.53
CA ARG A 150 -23.09 -6.95 -5.55
C ARG A 150 -23.15 -5.84 -6.61
N ARG A 151 -23.08 -4.57 -6.19
CA ARG A 151 -23.11 -3.41 -7.10
C ARG A 151 -21.87 -3.30 -7.99
N MET A 152 -20.71 -3.80 -7.57
CA MET A 152 -19.51 -3.90 -8.44
C MET A 152 -19.72 -4.83 -9.65
N GLN A 153 -20.73 -5.69 -9.62
CA GLN A 153 -21.13 -6.57 -10.73
C GLN A 153 -22.28 -5.98 -11.56
N HIS A 154 -22.78 -4.78 -11.23
CA HIS A 154 -23.95 -4.19 -11.86
C HIS A 154 -23.70 -3.80 -13.34
N PRO A 155 -24.68 -3.91 -14.27
CA PRO A 155 -24.47 -3.59 -15.68
C PRO A 155 -24.20 -2.12 -16.02
N LEU A 156 -24.35 -1.19 -15.07
CA LEU A 156 -24.09 0.24 -15.27
C LEU A 156 -22.76 0.64 -14.64
N CYS A 157 -21.89 1.28 -15.40
CA CYS A 157 -20.55 1.67 -14.94
C CYS A 157 -20.59 2.66 -13.78
N ILE A 158 -21.56 3.59 -13.74
CA ILE A 158 -21.70 4.53 -12.63
C ILE A 158 -21.99 3.82 -11.29
N VAL A 159 -22.79 2.76 -11.32
CA VAL A 159 -23.15 1.98 -10.13
C VAL A 159 -21.94 1.20 -9.63
N GLN A 160 -21.15 0.61 -10.54
CA GLN A 160 -19.91 -0.05 -10.20
C GLN A 160 -18.92 0.93 -9.57
N GLN A 161 -18.71 2.09 -10.20
CA GLN A 161 -17.82 3.13 -9.68
C GLN A 161 -18.23 3.61 -8.30
N SER A 162 -19.52 3.89 -8.10
CA SER A 162 -20.01 4.36 -6.80
C SER A 162 -19.76 3.33 -5.69
N ALA A 163 -19.93 2.03 -5.98
CA ALA A 163 -19.61 0.95 -5.05
C ALA A 163 -18.10 0.86 -4.75
N VAL A 164 -17.25 0.94 -5.77
CA VAL A 164 -15.78 0.96 -5.62
C VAL A 164 -15.32 2.15 -4.77
N ASN A 165 -15.80 3.35 -5.08
CA ASN A 165 -15.45 4.57 -4.34
C ASN A 165 -15.93 4.50 -2.90
N THR A 166 -17.13 3.94 -2.66
CA THR A 166 -17.64 3.71 -1.31
C THR A 166 -16.68 2.82 -0.52
N LEU A 167 -16.27 1.68 -1.07
CA LEU A 167 -15.32 0.79 -0.40
C LEU A 167 -13.96 1.47 -0.19
N ALA A 168 -13.48 2.26 -1.16
CA ALA A 168 -12.22 3.00 -1.06
C ALA A 168 -12.23 3.97 0.13
N VAL A 169 -13.32 4.73 0.31
CA VAL A 169 -13.48 5.67 1.42
C VAL A 169 -13.62 4.95 2.76
N LEU A 170 -14.42 3.88 2.82
CA LEU A 170 -14.56 3.10 4.04
C LEU A 170 -13.21 2.47 4.47
N SER A 171 -12.43 1.95 3.52
CA SER A 171 -11.10 1.39 3.79
C SER A 171 -10.09 2.43 4.23
N SER A 172 -9.95 3.52 3.48
CA SER A 172 -8.91 4.54 3.72
C SER A 172 -9.23 5.52 4.84
N SER A 173 -10.50 5.92 4.98
CA SER A 173 -10.91 7.01 5.88
C SER A 173 -11.60 6.52 7.15
N ALA A 174 -12.27 5.37 7.10
CA ALA A 174 -12.98 4.80 8.26
C ALA A 174 -12.32 3.54 8.84
N ALA A 175 -11.17 3.12 8.30
CA ALA A 175 -10.44 1.93 8.70
C ALA A 175 -11.28 0.63 8.64
N LEU A 176 -12.09 0.45 7.57
CA LEU A 176 -12.89 -0.76 7.32
C LEU A 176 -12.09 -2.05 7.53
N GLY A 177 -10.82 -2.05 7.13
CA GLY A 177 -9.92 -3.19 7.29
C GLY A 177 -9.85 -3.70 8.74
N LYS A 178 -9.95 -2.82 9.75
CA LYS A 178 -9.90 -3.19 11.18
C LYS A 178 -11.18 -3.89 11.68
N LYS A 179 -12.27 -3.84 10.91
CA LYS A 179 -13.61 -4.29 11.33
C LYS A 179 -14.09 -5.52 10.56
N VAL A 180 -13.48 -5.86 9.43
CA VAL A 180 -13.89 -6.98 8.59
C VAL A 180 -13.15 -8.27 8.93
N THR A 181 -13.80 -9.41 8.71
CA THR A 181 -13.14 -10.72 8.83
C THR A 181 -12.18 -10.96 7.65
N ALA A 182 -11.22 -11.88 7.81
CA ALA A 182 -10.33 -12.32 6.73
C ALA A 182 -11.11 -12.82 5.49
N SER A 183 -12.24 -13.49 5.72
CA SER A 183 -13.14 -13.96 4.67
C SER A 183 -13.77 -12.82 3.87
N THR A 184 -14.26 -11.78 4.55
CA THR A 184 -14.84 -10.59 3.92
C THR A 184 -13.77 -9.76 3.22
N ALA A 185 -12.58 -9.62 3.83
CA ALA A 185 -11.43 -8.98 3.21
C ALA A 185 -11.01 -9.68 1.91
N ALA A 186 -11.06 -11.02 1.86
CA ALA A 186 -10.81 -11.77 0.63
C ALA A 186 -11.81 -11.42 -0.48
N ASP A 187 -13.10 -11.32 -0.13
CA ASP A 187 -14.16 -10.98 -1.08
C ASP A 187 -14.00 -9.55 -1.63
N ILE A 188 -13.67 -8.59 -0.76
CA ILE A 188 -13.37 -7.19 -1.15
C ILE A 188 -12.14 -7.13 -2.05
N THR A 189 -11.02 -7.73 -1.62
CA THR A 189 -9.76 -7.67 -2.36
C THR A 189 -9.87 -8.33 -3.73
N GLU A 190 -10.51 -9.50 -3.83
CA GLU A 190 -10.74 -10.14 -5.12
C GLU A 190 -11.61 -9.25 -6.03
N ALA A 191 -12.76 -8.77 -5.54
CA ALA A 191 -13.66 -7.95 -6.34
C ALA A 191 -12.97 -6.66 -6.83
N ALA A 192 -12.19 -6.02 -5.98
CA ALA A 192 -11.44 -4.81 -6.32
C ALA A 192 -10.35 -5.09 -7.37
N CYS A 193 -9.60 -6.19 -7.25
CA CYS A 193 -8.59 -6.53 -8.26
C CYS A 193 -9.23 -6.93 -9.60
N VAL A 194 -10.31 -7.72 -9.58
CA VAL A 194 -11.06 -8.07 -10.80
C VAL A 194 -11.62 -6.82 -11.49
N TYR A 195 -12.10 -5.86 -10.71
CA TYR A 195 -12.52 -4.58 -11.24
C TYR A 195 -11.35 -3.80 -11.83
N ALA A 196 -10.22 -3.71 -11.13
CA ALA A 196 -9.04 -2.99 -11.60
C ALA A 196 -8.46 -3.58 -12.89
N LEU A 197 -8.54 -4.90 -13.09
CA LEU A 197 -8.10 -5.58 -14.31
C LEU A 197 -9.10 -5.45 -15.48
N ARG A 198 -10.30 -4.91 -15.24
CA ARG A 198 -11.28 -4.69 -16.31
C ARG A 198 -10.78 -3.59 -17.25
N GLY A 199 -10.94 -3.82 -18.56
CA GLY A 199 -10.58 -2.83 -19.57
C GLY A 199 -11.58 -1.67 -19.66
N GLN A 200 -11.09 -0.51 -20.11
CA GLN A 200 -11.89 0.72 -20.27
C GLN A 200 -13.01 0.61 -21.33
N ASP A 201 -12.94 -0.36 -22.25
CA ASP A 201 -13.86 -0.48 -23.39
C ASP A 201 -15.33 -0.54 -22.96
N TYR A 202 -15.59 -1.14 -21.81
CA TYR A 202 -16.92 -1.22 -21.23
C TYR A 202 -17.48 0.16 -20.83
N TYR A 203 -16.64 1.02 -20.24
CA TYR A 203 -17.00 2.40 -19.90
C TYR A 203 -17.27 3.23 -21.16
N VAL A 204 -16.37 3.12 -22.13
CA VAL A 204 -16.47 3.84 -23.41
C VAL A 204 -17.79 3.47 -24.11
N LYS A 205 -18.12 2.18 -24.20
CA LYS A 205 -19.36 1.70 -24.81
C LYS A 205 -20.61 2.28 -24.15
N GLN A 206 -20.68 2.28 -22.82
CA GLN A 206 -21.85 2.81 -22.11
C GLN A 206 -21.99 4.33 -22.18
N ILE A 207 -20.88 5.06 -22.14
CA ILE A 207 -20.93 6.53 -22.24
C ILE A 207 -21.34 6.97 -23.65
N LEU A 208 -21.04 6.16 -24.66
CA LEU A 208 -21.43 6.42 -26.05
C LEU A 208 -22.84 5.95 -26.42
N ASP A 209 -23.42 5.02 -25.65
CA ASP A 209 -24.76 4.50 -25.91
C ASP A 209 -25.84 5.52 -25.49
N PRO A 210 -26.77 5.92 -26.38
CA PRO A 210 -27.83 6.89 -26.07
C PRO A 210 -28.72 6.51 -24.87
N SER A 211 -28.88 5.21 -24.59
CA SER A 211 -29.68 4.72 -23.46
C SER A 211 -28.98 4.89 -22.11
N THR A 212 -27.65 5.01 -22.12
CA THR A 212 -26.82 5.07 -20.90
C THR A 212 -25.88 6.28 -20.85
N THR A 213 -25.89 7.15 -21.86
CA THR A 213 -25.05 8.36 -21.94
C THR A 213 -25.33 9.33 -20.80
N TRP A 214 -26.51 9.29 -20.17
CA TRP A 214 -26.84 10.12 -19.02
C TRP A 214 -25.89 9.90 -17.83
N GLN A 215 -25.18 8.77 -17.78
CA GLN A 215 -24.16 8.51 -16.77
C GLN A 215 -23.02 9.52 -16.82
N SER A 216 -22.73 10.11 -17.99
CA SER A 216 -21.70 11.13 -18.11
C SER A 216 -21.99 12.37 -17.27
N PHE A 217 -23.27 12.75 -17.12
CA PHE A 217 -23.67 13.90 -16.32
C PHE A 217 -23.33 13.71 -14.84
N ILE A 218 -23.38 12.46 -14.34
CA ILE A 218 -23.03 12.13 -12.96
C ILE A 218 -21.51 12.17 -12.79
N PHE A 219 -20.75 11.60 -13.74
CA PHE A 219 -19.29 11.68 -13.68
C PHE A 219 -18.77 13.12 -13.69
N THR A 220 -19.48 14.02 -14.37
CA THR A 220 -19.01 15.39 -14.63
C THR A 220 -19.67 16.44 -13.77
N HIS A 221 -20.71 16.07 -13.01
CA HIS A 221 -21.55 17.02 -12.27
C HIS A 221 -22.03 18.18 -13.15
N THR A 222 -22.24 17.91 -14.44
CA THR A 222 -22.58 18.92 -15.44
C THR A 222 -23.75 18.41 -16.26
N ASP A 223 -24.86 19.12 -16.21
CA ASP A 223 -26.00 18.84 -17.06
C ASP A 223 -25.62 19.14 -18.52
N ASN A 224 -25.97 18.22 -19.43
CA ASN A 224 -25.80 18.38 -20.89
C ASN A 224 -24.35 18.44 -21.39
N MET A 225 -23.43 17.67 -20.82
CA MET A 225 -22.09 17.51 -21.41
C MET A 225 -22.18 16.99 -22.85
N PRO A 226 -21.50 17.64 -23.83
CA PRO A 226 -21.43 17.14 -25.20
C PRO A 226 -20.85 15.73 -25.27
N SER A 227 -21.51 14.83 -26.02
CA SER A 227 -21.09 13.41 -26.18
C SER A 227 -19.61 13.26 -26.59
N ARG A 228 -19.08 14.17 -27.42
CA ARG A 228 -17.66 14.21 -27.80
C ARG A 228 -16.72 14.38 -26.60
N LEU A 229 -17.09 15.20 -25.62
CA LEU A 229 -16.31 15.40 -24.39
C LEU A 229 -16.48 14.21 -23.45
N SER A 230 -17.70 13.69 -23.29
CA SER A 230 -17.94 12.49 -22.47
C SER A 230 -17.14 11.28 -22.96
N SER A 231 -17.08 11.07 -24.28
CA SER A 231 -16.24 10.03 -24.89
C SER A 231 -14.75 10.26 -24.61
N LYS A 232 -14.27 11.50 -24.69
CA LYS A 232 -12.87 11.86 -24.47
C LYS A 232 -12.42 11.52 -23.05
N TYR A 233 -13.25 11.77 -22.04
CA TYR A 233 -12.92 11.57 -20.63
C TYR A 233 -13.31 10.21 -20.06
N SER A 234 -14.11 9.41 -20.78
CA SER A 234 -14.51 8.05 -20.37
C SER A 234 -13.35 7.18 -19.87
N ALA A 235 -12.23 7.19 -20.59
CA ALA A 235 -10.99 6.50 -20.24
C ALA A 235 -10.38 7.02 -18.92
N ARG A 236 -10.43 8.33 -18.68
CA ARG A 236 -9.93 8.96 -17.44
C ARG A 236 -10.81 8.56 -16.25
N TYR A 237 -12.14 8.58 -16.39
CA TYR A 237 -13.05 8.14 -15.31
C TYR A 237 -12.83 6.69 -14.92
N HIS A 238 -12.67 5.82 -15.92
CA HIS A 238 -12.32 4.44 -15.68
C HIS A 238 -11.01 4.34 -14.90
N ALA A 239 -9.94 5.02 -15.33
CA ALA A 239 -8.63 4.97 -14.68
C ALA A 239 -8.63 5.52 -13.25
N ILE A 240 -9.41 6.57 -12.95
CA ILE A 240 -9.59 7.09 -11.58
C ILE A 240 -10.31 6.05 -10.70
N THR A 241 -11.34 5.40 -11.25
CA THR A 241 -12.06 4.35 -10.52
C THR A 241 -11.22 3.10 -10.31
N GLN A 242 -10.39 2.75 -11.30
CA GLN A 242 -9.40 1.68 -11.22
C GLN A 242 -8.42 1.95 -10.07
N ASP A 243 -7.95 3.19 -9.95
CA ASP A 243 -7.11 3.61 -8.82
C ASP A 243 -7.85 3.46 -7.49
N SER A 244 -9.12 3.87 -7.42
CA SER A 244 -9.98 3.74 -6.23
C SER A 244 -10.20 2.29 -5.81
N ALA A 245 -10.32 1.37 -6.77
CA ALA A 245 -10.37 -0.07 -6.48
C ALA A 245 -9.09 -0.54 -5.79
N MET A 246 -7.92 -0.12 -6.28
CA MET A 246 -6.66 -0.44 -5.59
C MET A 246 -6.45 0.31 -4.29
N ALA A 247 -7.05 1.50 -4.12
CA ALA A 247 -7.10 2.21 -2.84
C ALA A 247 -7.88 1.39 -1.80
N THR A 248 -8.95 0.71 -2.23
CA THR A 248 -9.71 -0.20 -1.37
C THR A 248 -8.82 -1.33 -0.86
N VAL A 249 -8.08 -1.99 -1.75
CA VAL A 249 -7.17 -3.09 -1.41
C VAL A 249 -6.09 -2.61 -0.44
N ASP A 250 -5.44 -1.48 -0.75
CA ASP A 250 -4.41 -0.89 0.10
C ASP A 250 -4.97 -0.48 1.47
N GLY A 251 -6.17 0.10 1.54
CA GLY A 251 -6.81 0.44 2.81
C GLY A 251 -7.28 -0.77 3.65
N ILE A 252 -7.47 -1.94 3.04
CA ILE A 252 -7.79 -3.19 3.77
C ILE A 252 -6.52 -3.88 4.26
N LEU A 253 -5.46 -3.92 3.45
CA LEU A 253 -4.25 -4.72 3.70
C LEU A 253 -3.06 -3.90 4.22
N GLY A 254 -3.00 -2.60 3.95
CA GLY A 254 -1.96 -1.65 4.33
C GLY A 254 -2.25 -0.90 5.63
N LEU A 255 -2.98 -1.54 6.56
CA LEU A 255 -3.35 -0.92 7.83
C LEU A 255 -2.15 -0.60 8.72
N PHE A 256 -2.38 0.34 9.63
CA PHE A 256 -1.51 0.57 10.77
C PHE A 256 -2.31 0.51 12.10
N PRO A 257 -1.92 -0.38 13.04
CA PRO A 257 -0.94 -1.46 12.87
C PRO A 257 -1.35 -2.46 11.77
N PRO A 258 -0.39 -3.20 11.18
CA PRO A 258 -0.70 -4.24 10.19
C PRO A 258 -1.48 -5.39 10.82
N HIS A 259 -2.23 -6.13 10.01
CA HIS A 259 -2.85 -7.37 10.46
C HIS A 259 -1.79 -8.43 10.82
N GLU A 260 -2.17 -9.34 11.71
CA GLU A 260 -1.39 -10.53 12.00
C GLU A 260 -1.27 -11.43 10.75
N SER A 261 -0.15 -12.17 10.63
CA SER A 261 0.07 -13.08 9.50
C SER A 261 -1.04 -14.13 9.35
N GLN A 262 -1.68 -14.53 10.45
CA GLN A 262 -2.80 -15.48 10.43
C GLN A 262 -4.02 -14.93 9.66
N PHE A 263 -4.31 -13.63 9.77
CA PHE A 263 -5.41 -12.99 9.03
C PHE A 263 -5.19 -13.11 7.51
N TYR A 264 -3.98 -12.77 7.04
CA TYR A 264 -3.65 -12.87 5.61
C TYR A 264 -3.69 -14.32 5.13
N LEU A 265 -3.21 -15.28 5.94
CA LEU A 265 -3.27 -16.70 5.61
C LEU A 265 -4.71 -17.18 5.44
N ASP A 266 -5.61 -16.82 6.35
CA ASP A 266 -7.01 -17.23 6.28
C ASP A 266 -7.73 -16.60 5.09
N MET A 267 -7.41 -15.35 4.76
CA MET A 267 -7.87 -14.67 3.56
C MET A 267 -7.46 -15.44 2.29
N LEU A 268 -6.19 -15.83 2.20
CA LEU A 268 -5.63 -16.49 1.02
C LEU A 268 -5.99 -17.96 0.91
N LYS A 269 -6.24 -18.65 2.03
CA LYS A 269 -6.82 -20.00 2.02
C LYS A 269 -8.22 -20.00 1.40
N LYS A 270 -9.01 -18.95 1.63
CA LYS A 270 -10.32 -18.78 1.00
C LYS A 270 -10.19 -18.46 -0.48
N LYS A 271 -9.30 -17.54 -0.86
CA LYS A 271 -9.13 -17.06 -2.24
C LYS A 271 -7.65 -16.93 -2.65
N PRO A 272 -6.98 -18.04 -3.00
CA PRO A 272 -5.55 -18.03 -3.35
C PRO A 272 -5.25 -17.25 -4.64
N GLN A 273 -6.22 -17.13 -5.55
CA GLN A 273 -6.11 -16.36 -6.79
C GLN A 273 -5.86 -14.86 -6.58
N ILE A 274 -6.07 -14.32 -5.37
CA ILE A 274 -5.72 -12.94 -5.05
C ILE A 274 -4.24 -12.64 -5.36
N MET A 275 -3.35 -13.61 -5.17
CA MET A 275 -1.92 -13.46 -5.51
C MET A 275 -1.72 -13.18 -7.01
N ASP A 276 -2.40 -13.93 -7.86
CA ASP A 276 -2.33 -13.75 -9.31
C ASP A 276 -2.89 -12.39 -9.71
N LEU A 277 -4.07 -12.05 -9.17
CA LEU A 277 -4.75 -10.80 -9.47
C LEU A 277 -3.92 -9.58 -9.04
N LEU A 278 -3.24 -9.63 -7.90
CA LEU A 278 -2.38 -8.55 -7.44
C LEU A 278 -1.12 -8.41 -8.31
N LEU A 279 -0.50 -9.52 -8.73
CA LEU A 279 0.63 -9.47 -9.66
C LEU A 279 0.19 -8.92 -11.03
N ASP A 280 -0.97 -9.33 -11.52
CA ASP A 280 -1.54 -8.82 -12.78
C ASP A 280 -1.85 -7.31 -12.66
N CYS A 281 -2.41 -6.86 -11.52
CA CYS A 281 -2.62 -5.43 -11.25
C CYS A 281 -1.30 -4.66 -11.17
N ALA A 282 -0.26 -5.26 -10.58
CA ALA A 282 1.07 -4.68 -10.47
C ALA A 282 1.78 -4.53 -11.84
N ALA A 283 1.43 -5.38 -12.81
CA ALA A 283 1.96 -5.37 -14.17
C ALA A 283 1.11 -4.54 -15.14
N LEU A 284 0.02 -3.91 -14.70
CA LEU A 284 -0.82 -3.09 -15.58
C LEU A 284 -0.05 -1.89 -16.16
N PRO A 285 -0.18 -1.63 -17.47
CA PRO A 285 0.43 -0.45 -18.07
C PRO A 285 -0.24 0.83 -17.60
N ARG A 286 0.56 1.89 -17.46
CA ARG A 286 0.07 3.20 -17.03
C ARG A 286 -0.93 3.77 -18.04
N PRO A 287 -2.14 4.19 -17.63
CA PRO A 287 -3.13 4.74 -18.54
C PRO A 287 -2.72 6.14 -19.01
N ALA A 288 -2.70 6.35 -20.34
CA ALA A 288 -2.30 7.63 -20.93
C ALA A 288 -3.21 8.82 -20.52
N GLN A 289 -4.46 8.56 -20.17
CA GLN A 289 -5.43 9.59 -19.76
C GLN A 289 -5.42 9.88 -18.24
N HIS A 290 -4.65 9.11 -17.46
CA HIS A 290 -4.45 9.32 -16.03
C HIS A 290 -3.04 8.85 -15.62
N PRO A 291 -1.97 9.51 -16.10
CA PRO A 291 -0.60 9.05 -15.87
C PRO A 291 -0.21 8.96 -14.38
N GLU A 292 -0.83 9.74 -13.52
CA GLU A 292 -0.66 9.76 -12.07
C GLU A 292 -1.28 8.55 -11.34
N ASN A 293 -1.89 7.61 -12.07
CA ASN A 293 -2.47 6.36 -11.54
C ASN A 293 -1.48 5.57 -10.66
N GLN A 294 -1.99 5.01 -9.55
CA GLN A 294 -1.20 4.35 -8.52
C GLN A 294 -1.47 2.85 -8.39
N VAL A 295 -2.29 2.26 -9.28
CA VAL A 295 -2.73 0.85 -9.26
C VAL A 295 -1.56 -0.10 -9.05
N ALA A 296 -0.51 0.02 -9.86
CA ALA A 296 0.66 -0.85 -9.79
C ALA A 296 1.38 -0.77 -8.43
N SER A 297 1.59 0.45 -7.93
CA SER A 297 2.28 0.70 -6.66
C SER A 297 1.48 0.24 -5.43
N ARG A 298 0.15 0.37 -5.48
CA ARG A 298 -0.77 -0.12 -4.42
C ARG A 298 -0.85 -1.64 -4.43
N ALA A 299 -0.86 -2.28 -5.61
CA ALA A 299 -0.81 -3.73 -5.73
C ALA A 299 0.50 -4.31 -5.18
N CYS A 300 1.63 -3.71 -5.57
CA CYS A 300 2.95 -4.04 -5.04
C CYS A 300 3.02 -3.87 -3.51
N THR A 301 2.43 -2.79 -3.02
CA THR A 301 2.34 -2.49 -1.60
C THR A 301 1.52 -3.55 -0.84
N ALA A 302 0.36 -3.93 -1.36
CA ALA A 302 -0.49 -4.96 -0.77
C ALA A 302 0.23 -6.32 -0.71
N LEU A 303 0.93 -6.71 -1.78
CA LEU A 303 1.77 -7.92 -1.80
C LEU A 303 2.84 -7.87 -0.72
N CYS A 304 3.55 -6.75 -0.57
CA CYS A 304 4.53 -6.59 0.50
C CYS A 304 3.91 -6.66 1.89
N SER A 305 2.74 -6.04 2.12
CA SER A 305 2.07 -6.06 3.43
C SER A 305 1.70 -7.48 3.88
N MET A 306 1.26 -8.35 2.96
CA MET A 306 0.94 -9.75 3.27
C MET A 306 2.17 -10.63 3.55
N LEU A 307 3.33 -10.21 3.05
CA LEU A 307 4.60 -10.95 3.10
C LEU A 307 5.66 -10.24 3.94
N ASP A 308 5.26 -9.26 4.75
CA ASP A 308 6.19 -8.50 5.58
C ASP A 308 6.65 -9.34 6.77
N TYR A 309 7.92 -9.18 7.13
CA TYR A 309 8.47 -9.86 8.30
C TYR A 309 7.95 -9.21 9.57
N PRO A 310 7.74 -10.01 10.64
CA PRO A 310 7.62 -9.46 11.97
C PRO A 310 8.77 -8.50 12.24
N SER A 311 8.40 -7.32 12.70
CA SER A 311 9.25 -6.15 12.84
C SER A 311 10.40 -6.29 13.82
N GLN A 312 10.32 -7.30 14.68
CA GLN A 312 11.35 -7.68 15.65
C GLN A 312 12.53 -8.40 14.99
N ILE A 313 12.40 -8.75 13.71
CA ILE A 313 13.33 -9.63 13.00
C ILE A 313 14.05 -8.85 11.92
N VAL A 314 15.35 -9.14 11.81
CA VAL A 314 16.18 -8.74 10.69
C VAL A 314 16.43 -9.99 9.86
N PRO A 315 15.83 -10.10 8.66
CA PRO A 315 16.00 -11.26 7.81
C PRO A 315 17.50 -11.54 7.54
N GLY A 316 17.89 -12.81 7.59
CA GLY A 316 19.27 -13.25 7.32
C GLY A 316 20.16 -13.40 8.56
N SER A 317 19.66 -13.11 9.76
CA SER A 317 20.34 -13.49 11.01
C SER A 317 20.32 -15.01 11.20
N THR A 318 21.47 -15.67 11.26
CA THR A 318 21.57 -17.13 11.49
C THR A 318 21.50 -17.52 12.98
N LEU A 319 21.03 -16.62 13.84
CA LEU A 319 21.15 -16.73 15.29
C LEU A 319 20.06 -17.63 15.92
N PRO A 320 20.24 -18.16 17.14
CA PRO A 320 19.36 -19.16 17.75
C PRO A 320 17.88 -18.76 17.82
N LEU A 321 17.57 -17.47 17.88
CA LEU A 321 16.20 -16.96 17.84
C LEU A 321 15.51 -17.11 16.50
N ASP A 322 16.26 -17.13 15.39
CA ASP A 322 15.70 -17.48 14.09
C ASP A 322 15.14 -18.90 14.12
N ARG A 323 15.71 -19.82 14.93
CA ARG A 323 15.13 -21.17 15.11
C ARG A 323 13.82 -21.15 15.89
N ASN A 324 13.76 -20.44 17.02
CA ASN A 324 12.53 -20.33 17.81
C ASN A 324 11.43 -19.56 17.09
N PHE A 325 11.80 -18.53 16.32
CA PHE A 325 10.88 -17.80 15.45
C PHE A 325 10.38 -18.66 14.29
N LYS A 326 11.27 -19.40 13.62
CA LYS A 326 10.87 -20.36 12.56
C LYS A 326 9.93 -21.45 13.06
N THR A 327 9.86 -21.66 14.38
CA THR A 327 8.86 -22.55 15.02
C THR A 327 7.62 -21.83 15.54
N GLY A 328 7.58 -20.50 15.49
CA GLY A 328 6.47 -19.67 15.95
C GLY A 328 5.28 -19.66 14.99
N PRO A 329 4.08 -19.31 15.50
CA PRO A 329 2.85 -19.29 14.70
C PRO A 329 2.90 -18.27 13.55
N ASP A 330 3.49 -17.09 13.77
CA ASP A 330 3.59 -16.03 12.76
C ASP A 330 4.44 -16.44 11.56
N TRP A 331 5.61 -17.02 11.80
CA TRP A 331 6.45 -17.56 10.72
C TRP A 331 5.73 -18.68 9.98
N LYS A 332 5.06 -19.59 10.70
CA LYS A 332 4.31 -20.68 10.07
C LYS A 332 3.23 -20.13 9.15
N ALA A 333 2.50 -19.10 9.60
CA ALA A 333 1.48 -18.46 8.77
C ALA A 333 2.10 -17.79 7.54
N MET A 334 3.16 -16.99 7.72
CA MET A 334 3.87 -16.32 6.64
C MET A 334 4.49 -17.31 5.62
N SER A 335 5.06 -18.41 6.10
CA SER A 335 5.57 -19.50 5.27
C SER A 335 4.46 -20.13 4.43
N GLN A 336 3.28 -20.39 5.01
CA GLN A 336 2.13 -20.89 4.26
C GLN A 336 1.61 -19.88 3.22
N ILE A 337 1.65 -18.57 3.52
CA ILE A 337 1.33 -17.51 2.55
C ILE A 337 2.29 -17.56 1.36
N MET A 338 3.59 -17.67 1.62
CA MET A 338 4.60 -17.82 0.56
C MET A 338 4.42 -19.10 -0.25
N VAL A 339 4.05 -20.22 0.38
CA VAL A 339 3.69 -21.47 -0.31
C VAL A 339 2.48 -21.25 -1.22
N ILE A 340 1.44 -20.54 -0.76
CA ILE A 340 0.29 -20.22 -1.62
C ILE A 340 0.74 -19.43 -2.85
N MET A 341 1.53 -18.36 -2.66
CA MET A 341 2.05 -17.54 -3.77
C MET A 341 2.88 -18.37 -4.76
N THR A 342 3.84 -19.15 -4.26
CA THR A 342 4.77 -19.93 -5.10
C THR A 342 4.14 -21.16 -5.75
N SER A 343 2.99 -21.62 -5.24
CA SER A 343 2.18 -22.67 -5.87
C SER A 343 1.33 -22.17 -7.05
N ARG A 344 1.21 -20.84 -7.23
CA ARG A 344 0.43 -20.28 -8.34
C ARG A 344 1.15 -20.49 -9.69
N PRO A 345 0.42 -20.76 -10.78
CA PRO A 345 1.01 -20.84 -12.11
C PRO A 345 1.74 -19.53 -12.48
N ASP A 346 2.93 -19.66 -13.07
CA ASP A 346 3.71 -18.55 -13.63
C ASP A 346 4.01 -17.40 -12.66
N TRP A 347 3.89 -17.61 -11.33
CA TRP A 347 4.08 -16.56 -10.32
C TRP A 347 5.42 -15.82 -10.46
N ALA A 348 6.47 -16.57 -10.84
CA ALA A 348 7.81 -16.04 -11.01
C ALA A 348 7.89 -15.15 -12.26
N GLU A 349 7.28 -15.55 -13.37
CA GLU A 349 7.23 -14.75 -14.60
C GLU A 349 6.39 -13.50 -14.37
N LYS A 350 5.23 -13.62 -13.71
CA LYS A 350 4.42 -12.44 -13.35
C LYS A 350 5.18 -11.44 -12.48
N LEU A 351 5.97 -11.91 -11.51
CA LEU A 351 6.81 -11.02 -10.69
C LEU A 351 7.91 -10.33 -11.52
N VAL A 352 8.46 -11.04 -12.53
CA VAL A 352 9.39 -10.47 -13.49
C VAL A 352 8.70 -9.42 -14.37
N ASP A 353 7.48 -9.68 -14.84
CA ASP A 353 6.68 -8.77 -15.67
C ASP A 353 6.44 -7.43 -14.96
N VAL A 354 6.17 -7.45 -13.65
CA VAL A 354 6.05 -6.23 -12.84
C VAL A 354 7.32 -5.37 -12.94
N TRP A 355 8.50 -5.99 -12.84
CA TRP A 355 9.77 -5.27 -12.97
C TRP A 355 9.99 -4.76 -14.39
N MET A 356 9.73 -5.61 -15.39
CA MET A 356 9.93 -5.27 -16.80
C MET A 356 9.02 -4.14 -17.24
N GLN A 357 7.76 -4.12 -16.80
CA GLN A 357 6.83 -3.02 -17.06
C GLN A 357 7.37 -1.67 -16.59
N ILE A 358 8.05 -1.62 -15.43
CA ILE A 358 8.69 -0.40 -14.93
C ILE A 358 9.94 -0.06 -15.75
N HIS A 359 10.71 -1.09 -16.11
CA HIS A 359 11.97 -0.92 -16.84
C HIS A 359 11.77 -0.40 -18.26
N GLU A 360 10.73 -0.87 -18.95
CA GLU A 360 10.45 -0.60 -20.36
C GLU A 360 9.53 0.62 -20.58
N GLU A 361 8.90 1.16 -19.53
CA GLU A 361 8.05 2.34 -19.62
C GLU A 361 8.83 3.59 -20.10
N ASP A 362 8.40 4.17 -21.22
CA ASP A 362 8.95 5.41 -21.77
C ASP A 362 8.47 6.64 -20.99
N MET A 363 9.32 7.10 -20.07
CA MET A 363 9.03 8.27 -19.23
C MET A 363 8.81 9.56 -20.02
N ARG A 364 9.40 9.71 -21.22
CA ARG A 364 9.13 10.88 -22.06
C ARG A 364 7.71 10.86 -22.60
N GLN A 365 7.20 9.67 -22.92
CA GLN A 365 5.79 9.52 -23.30
C GLN A 365 4.86 9.80 -22.12
N VAL A 366 5.23 9.37 -20.91
CA VAL A 366 4.47 9.66 -19.68
C VAL A 366 4.39 11.16 -19.41
N GLU A 367 5.52 11.88 -19.53
CA GLU A 367 5.56 13.34 -19.38
C GLU A 367 4.67 14.05 -20.41
N ARG A 368 4.76 13.66 -21.70
CA ARG A 368 3.88 14.20 -22.76
C ARG A 368 2.40 13.94 -22.47
N ASN A 369 2.07 12.76 -21.96
CA ASN A 369 0.69 12.43 -21.58
C ASN A 369 0.21 13.30 -20.41
N LEU A 370 1.07 13.52 -19.40
CA LEU A 370 0.76 14.35 -18.25
C LEU A 370 0.50 15.80 -18.67
N GLU A 371 1.39 16.39 -19.47
CA GLU A 371 1.24 17.74 -20.01
C GLU A 371 -0.04 17.90 -20.84
N LYS A 372 -0.37 16.90 -21.66
CA LYS A 372 -1.60 16.89 -22.44
C LYS A 372 -2.85 16.90 -21.56
N VAL A 373 -2.85 16.16 -20.46
CA VAL A 373 -3.98 16.12 -19.52
C VAL A 373 -4.08 17.44 -18.74
N THR A 374 -2.96 17.99 -18.28
CA THR A 374 -2.90 19.26 -17.54
C THR A 374 -3.31 20.47 -18.39
N SER A 375 -2.97 20.48 -19.67
CA SER A 375 -3.32 21.57 -20.60
C SER A 375 -4.76 21.52 -21.12
N ASP A 376 -5.48 20.43 -20.88
CA ASP A 376 -6.83 20.22 -21.36
C ASP A 376 -7.84 20.84 -20.38
N SER A 377 -8.40 21.99 -20.76
CA SER A 377 -9.26 22.83 -19.90
C SER A 377 -10.58 22.17 -19.47
N GLY A 378 -10.95 21.03 -20.06
CA GLY A 378 -12.12 20.25 -19.64
C GLY A 378 -11.78 19.04 -18.77
N THR A 379 -10.51 18.82 -18.42
CA THR A 379 -10.10 17.71 -17.56
C THR A 379 -10.61 17.94 -16.14
N LEU A 380 -11.44 17.01 -15.66
CA LEU A 380 -11.76 16.92 -14.25
C LEU A 380 -10.54 16.37 -13.50
N ASP A 381 -10.19 17.06 -12.40
CA ASP A 381 -9.04 16.74 -11.53
C ASP A 381 -7.70 16.78 -12.28
N PRO A 382 -7.26 17.93 -12.84
CA PRO A 382 -6.01 17.99 -13.58
C PRO A 382 -4.81 17.62 -12.68
N PRO A 383 -3.76 16.99 -13.24
CA PRO A 383 -2.56 16.68 -12.47
C PRO A 383 -1.96 17.93 -11.83
N HIS A 384 -1.45 17.77 -10.61
CA HIS A 384 -0.85 18.82 -9.81
C HIS A 384 0.59 19.07 -10.25
N SER A 385 1.15 20.22 -9.86
CA SER A 385 2.56 20.56 -10.16
C SER A 385 3.58 19.54 -9.63
N ARG A 386 3.18 18.69 -8.67
CA ARG A 386 4.00 17.62 -8.09
C ARG A 386 3.77 16.24 -8.70
N SER A 387 2.77 16.08 -9.57
CA SER A 387 2.36 14.76 -10.08
C SER A 387 3.46 14.02 -10.83
N LEU A 388 4.37 14.74 -11.51
CA LEU A 388 5.52 14.09 -12.13
C LEU A 388 6.46 13.46 -11.09
N GLY A 389 6.78 14.18 -10.01
CA GLY A 389 7.58 13.65 -8.91
C GLY A 389 6.92 12.43 -8.27
N GLU A 390 5.60 12.50 -8.03
CA GLU A 390 4.81 11.39 -7.48
C GLU A 390 4.85 10.16 -8.40
N ILE A 391 4.82 10.32 -9.73
CA ILE A 391 4.96 9.21 -10.68
C ILE A 391 6.30 8.48 -10.49
N TYR A 392 7.41 9.21 -10.36
CA TYR A 392 8.72 8.60 -10.09
C TYR A 392 8.78 7.95 -8.71
N GLU A 393 8.15 8.52 -7.69
CA GLU A 393 7.99 7.87 -6.38
C GLU A 393 7.19 6.56 -6.47
N ARG A 394 6.08 6.53 -7.22
CA ARG A 394 5.28 5.31 -7.42
C ARG A 394 6.05 4.23 -8.18
N ARG A 395 6.84 4.60 -9.19
CA ARG A 395 7.76 3.67 -9.87
C ARG A 395 8.81 3.12 -8.92
N GLY A 396 9.40 3.99 -8.08
CA GLY A 396 10.34 3.62 -7.03
C GLY A 396 9.71 2.62 -6.04
N CYS A 397 8.47 2.88 -5.63
CA CYS A 397 7.69 1.99 -4.77
C CYS A 397 7.56 0.58 -5.37
N CYS A 398 7.19 0.45 -6.64
CA CYS A 398 7.09 -0.85 -7.29
C CYS A 398 8.45 -1.57 -7.32
N ARG A 399 9.56 -0.87 -7.63
CA ARG A 399 10.90 -1.47 -7.65
C ARG A 399 11.32 -2.01 -6.29
N ILE A 400 11.18 -1.20 -5.24
CA ILE A 400 11.56 -1.62 -3.90
C ILE A 400 10.66 -2.75 -3.38
N SER A 401 9.38 -2.77 -3.78
CA SER A 401 8.46 -3.86 -3.47
C SER A 401 8.88 -5.18 -4.12
N VAL A 402 9.21 -5.18 -5.42
CA VAL A 402 9.73 -6.39 -6.09
C VAL A 402 11.00 -6.89 -5.41
N LEU A 403 11.96 -6.01 -5.15
CA LEU A 403 13.22 -6.39 -4.47
C LEU A 403 12.97 -6.91 -3.05
N ARG A 404 12.03 -6.31 -2.31
CA ARG A 404 11.62 -6.78 -0.98
C ARG A 404 10.99 -8.17 -1.05
N LEU A 405 10.09 -8.41 -2.01
CA LEU A 405 9.46 -9.73 -2.23
C LEU A 405 10.52 -10.79 -2.56
N LEU A 406 11.46 -10.48 -3.45
CA LEU A 406 12.58 -11.37 -3.79
C LEU A 406 13.41 -11.71 -2.57
N ALA A 407 13.83 -10.70 -1.80
CA ALA A 407 14.57 -10.91 -0.55
C ALA A 407 13.77 -11.79 0.43
N THR A 408 12.49 -11.51 0.64
CA THR A 408 11.62 -12.31 1.52
C THR A 408 11.54 -13.77 1.09
N LEU A 409 11.23 -14.02 -0.19
CA LEU A 409 11.06 -15.36 -0.74
C LEU A 409 12.34 -16.21 -0.60
N THR A 410 13.52 -15.61 -0.70
CA THR A 410 14.79 -16.34 -0.54
C THR A 410 14.99 -16.94 0.85
N HIS A 411 14.38 -16.40 1.90
CA HIS A 411 14.47 -16.97 3.24
C HIS A 411 13.60 -18.21 3.43
N ALA A 412 12.62 -18.41 2.56
CA ALA A 412 11.71 -19.55 2.56
C ALA A 412 11.83 -20.38 1.28
N ALA A 413 12.92 -20.23 0.52
CA ALA A 413 13.07 -20.84 -0.80
C ALA A 413 12.91 -22.36 -0.77
N GLU A 414 13.46 -23.03 0.25
CA GLU A 414 13.31 -24.48 0.45
C GLU A 414 11.87 -24.87 0.78
N SER A 415 11.25 -24.21 1.76
CA SER A 415 9.89 -24.55 2.20
C SER A 415 8.83 -24.24 1.14
N CYS A 416 9.12 -23.32 0.22
CA CYS A 416 8.21 -22.88 -0.84
C CYS A 416 8.50 -23.55 -2.19
N GLY A 417 9.45 -24.48 -2.26
CA GLY A 417 9.75 -25.20 -3.51
C GLY A 417 10.25 -24.32 -4.64
N ILE A 418 10.89 -23.17 -4.33
CA ILE A 418 11.44 -22.27 -5.35
C ILE A 418 12.60 -22.98 -6.04
N THR A 419 12.59 -23.07 -7.36
CA THR A 419 13.61 -23.78 -8.15
C THR A 419 14.84 -22.91 -8.44
N ASN A 420 15.96 -23.53 -8.83
CA ASN A 420 17.16 -22.77 -9.22
C ASN A 420 16.92 -21.89 -10.44
N ALA A 421 16.17 -22.36 -11.44
CA ALA A 421 15.85 -21.57 -12.63
C ALA A 421 15.05 -20.30 -12.29
N GLN A 422 14.14 -20.37 -11.30
CA GLN A 422 13.44 -19.19 -10.79
C GLN A 422 14.40 -18.22 -10.07
N LEU A 423 15.28 -18.72 -9.19
CA LEU A 423 16.29 -17.90 -8.53
C LEU A 423 17.22 -17.20 -9.55
N GLU A 424 17.65 -17.94 -10.56
CA GLU A 424 18.49 -17.44 -11.66
C GLU A 424 17.77 -16.38 -12.49
N SER A 425 16.47 -16.53 -12.71
CA SER A 425 15.62 -15.52 -13.38
C SER A 425 15.59 -14.20 -12.61
N PHE A 426 15.62 -14.25 -11.28
CA PHE A 426 15.60 -13.06 -10.44
C PHE A 426 16.96 -12.37 -10.29
N LEU A 427 18.07 -13.03 -10.66
CA LEU A 427 19.42 -12.45 -10.56
C LEU A 427 19.53 -11.16 -11.37
N HIS A 428 18.98 -11.13 -12.59
CA HIS A 428 19.03 -9.95 -13.44
C HIS A 428 18.35 -8.75 -12.76
N ILE A 429 17.14 -8.94 -12.24
CA ILE A 429 16.36 -7.91 -11.53
C ILE A 429 17.14 -7.38 -10.32
N ALA A 430 17.63 -8.26 -9.46
CA ALA A 430 18.37 -7.87 -8.26
C ALA A 430 19.69 -7.16 -8.60
N TYR A 431 20.37 -7.58 -9.66
CA TYR A 431 21.58 -6.95 -10.17
C TYR A 431 21.32 -5.54 -10.73
N LEU A 432 20.22 -5.33 -11.46
CA LEU A 432 19.80 -3.98 -11.87
C LEU A 432 19.48 -3.10 -10.66
N GLY A 433 18.93 -3.69 -9.59
CA GLY A 433 18.75 -3.04 -8.29
C GLY A 433 20.04 -2.52 -7.66
N CYS A 434 21.20 -3.09 -8.00
CA CYS A 434 22.51 -2.74 -7.42
C CYS A 434 23.17 -1.48 -8.00
N ARG A 435 22.56 -0.81 -8.98
CA ARG A 435 23.21 0.33 -9.66
C ARG A 435 23.58 1.48 -8.70
N LYS A 436 24.65 2.20 -9.04
CA LYS A 436 25.05 3.42 -8.33
C LYS A 436 24.18 4.58 -8.82
N PHE A 437 23.73 5.42 -7.88
CA PHE A 437 22.95 6.61 -8.15
C PHE A 437 23.45 7.72 -7.25
N LYS A 438 23.40 8.96 -7.76
CA LYS A 438 23.63 10.17 -6.97
C LYS A 438 22.40 10.44 -6.09
N GLY A 439 22.64 10.88 -4.87
CA GLY A 439 21.56 11.28 -3.96
C GLY A 439 20.96 12.62 -4.35
N MET A 440 19.74 12.92 -3.91
CA MET A 440 19.12 14.25 -4.15
C MET A 440 19.89 15.41 -3.49
N GLN A 441 20.74 15.12 -2.50
CA GLN A 441 21.61 16.11 -1.83
C GLN A 441 22.97 16.26 -2.52
N ASP A 442 23.20 15.57 -3.63
CA ASP A 442 24.44 15.66 -4.39
C ASP A 442 24.47 17.01 -5.16
N PRO A 443 25.45 17.89 -4.88
CA PRO A 443 25.54 19.19 -5.55
C PRO A 443 25.82 19.06 -7.06
N ASP A 444 26.32 17.90 -7.51
CA ASP A 444 26.63 17.60 -8.91
C ASP A 444 25.49 16.85 -9.63
N LEU A 445 24.29 16.81 -9.04
CA LEU A 445 23.12 16.19 -9.65
C LEU A 445 22.62 17.06 -10.81
N ALA A 446 22.70 16.54 -12.04
CA ALA A 446 22.17 17.24 -13.19
C ALA A 446 20.63 17.27 -13.16
N ARG A 447 20.02 18.27 -13.81
CA ARG A 447 18.56 18.48 -13.76
C ARG A 447 17.76 17.30 -14.34
N ASP A 448 18.33 16.62 -15.33
CA ASP A 448 17.81 15.40 -15.95
C ASP A 448 18.02 14.15 -15.08
N GLU A 449 18.91 14.20 -14.09
CA GLU A 449 19.15 13.12 -13.12
C GLU A 449 18.25 13.23 -11.87
N THR A 450 17.56 14.36 -11.67
CA THR A 450 16.71 14.61 -10.48
C THR A 450 15.61 13.56 -10.30
N TYR A 451 14.81 13.31 -11.34
CA TYR A 451 13.68 12.39 -11.25
C TYR A 451 14.10 10.91 -11.13
N PRO A 452 15.09 10.42 -11.91
CA PRO A 452 15.70 9.12 -11.63
C PRO A 452 16.25 9.02 -10.20
N SER A 453 16.80 10.09 -9.64
CA SER A 453 17.26 10.08 -8.24
C SER A 453 16.10 9.88 -7.26
N ILE A 454 14.94 10.51 -7.48
CA ILE A 454 13.72 10.29 -6.67
C ILE A 454 13.33 8.80 -6.70
N GLU A 455 13.21 8.23 -7.90
CA GLU A 455 12.81 6.81 -8.08
C GLU A 455 13.78 5.85 -7.37
N ASN A 456 15.08 6.05 -7.50
CA ASN A 456 16.10 5.13 -6.97
C ASN A 456 16.34 5.30 -5.45
N ASN A 457 16.09 6.49 -4.92
CA ASN A 457 16.22 6.78 -3.48
C ASN A 457 14.89 6.71 -2.73
N PHE A 458 13.79 6.37 -3.42
CA PHE A 458 12.49 6.22 -2.79
C PHE A 458 12.55 5.19 -1.65
N GLU A 459 12.02 5.57 -0.50
CA GLU A 459 11.88 4.73 0.67
C GLU A 459 10.42 4.75 1.09
N ARG A 460 9.85 3.58 1.33
CA ARG A 460 8.48 3.52 1.83
C ARG A 460 8.52 3.58 3.34
N PHE A 461 7.91 4.64 3.89
CA PHE A 461 7.80 4.86 5.31
C PHE A 461 6.32 5.04 5.67
N ASN A 462 5.68 4.00 6.20
CA ASN A 462 4.29 4.09 6.66
C ASN A 462 4.30 4.36 8.17
N ILE A 463 4.35 5.64 8.56
CA ILE A 463 3.97 6.08 9.92
C ILE A 463 2.63 6.80 9.75
N PRO A 464 1.61 6.49 10.56
CA PRO A 464 0.43 7.33 10.63
C PRO A 464 0.81 8.78 10.94
N SER A 465 -0.04 9.72 10.57
CA SER A 465 0.10 11.07 11.10
C SER A 465 0.16 11.01 12.62
N LEU A 466 1.20 11.59 13.24
CA LEU A 466 1.36 11.71 14.70
C LEU A 466 0.16 12.43 15.35
N ARG A 467 -0.68 13.13 14.56
CA ARG A 467 -1.89 13.79 15.03
C ARG A 467 -3.08 12.83 15.23
N ASP A 468 -3.04 11.65 14.61
CA ASP A 468 -4.16 10.67 14.60
C ASP A 468 -3.95 9.56 15.64
N LEU A 469 -2.85 9.64 16.39
CA LEU A 469 -2.48 8.70 17.42
C LEU A 469 -2.53 9.45 18.75
N GLY A 470 -3.31 8.95 19.71
CA GLY A 470 -3.20 9.36 21.11
C GLY A 470 -1.82 8.99 21.68
N PRO A 471 -1.72 8.42 22.90
CA PRO A 471 -0.43 7.90 23.36
C PRO A 471 0.15 6.94 22.32
N MET A 472 1.41 7.19 21.92
CA MET A 472 2.10 6.52 20.82
C MET A 472 1.80 5.01 20.78
N PRO A 473 1.28 4.48 19.67
CA PRO A 473 1.05 3.05 19.55
C PRO A 473 2.40 2.33 19.70
N THR A 474 2.39 1.21 20.43
CA THR A 474 3.54 0.31 20.60
C THR A 474 3.94 -0.43 19.31
N ASP A 475 3.28 -0.11 18.20
CA ASP A 475 3.34 -0.87 16.96
C ASP A 475 4.30 -0.29 15.93
N ASN A 476 4.86 -1.19 15.13
CA ASN A 476 6.02 -0.94 14.30
C ASN A 476 5.68 -0.27 12.96
N PRO A 477 6.42 0.78 12.54
CA PRO A 477 6.29 1.34 11.19
C PRO A 477 6.65 0.31 10.12
N GLN A 478 5.80 0.18 9.10
CA GLN A 478 6.18 -0.55 7.90
C GLN A 478 7.24 0.27 7.16
N PHE A 479 8.40 -0.35 6.93
CA PHE A 479 9.53 0.29 6.28
C PHE A 479 10.10 -0.60 5.17
N THR A 480 10.18 -0.05 3.98
CA THR A 480 10.90 -0.66 2.86
C THR A 480 12.05 0.25 2.46
N ALA A 481 13.27 -0.25 2.60
CA ALA A 481 14.48 0.50 2.29
C ALA A 481 14.57 0.81 0.79
N SER A 482 15.41 1.80 0.45
CA SER A 482 15.59 2.18 -0.95
C SER A 482 16.20 1.06 -1.78
N GLN A 483 16.05 1.17 -3.10
CA GLN A 483 16.66 0.26 -4.06
C GLN A 483 18.18 0.13 -3.84
N SER A 484 18.84 1.21 -3.41
CA SER A 484 20.29 1.22 -3.15
C SER A 484 20.75 0.24 -2.06
N VAL A 485 19.84 -0.16 -1.16
CA VAL A 485 20.07 -1.16 -0.10
C VAL A 485 19.42 -2.48 -0.46
N LEU A 486 18.15 -2.46 -0.92
CA LEU A 486 17.40 -3.68 -1.22
C LEU A 486 17.92 -4.45 -2.45
N GLY A 487 18.44 -3.76 -3.46
CA GLY A 487 19.06 -4.41 -4.61
C GLY A 487 20.20 -5.36 -4.18
N PRO A 488 21.21 -4.84 -3.45
CA PRO A 488 22.25 -5.66 -2.85
C PRO A 488 21.73 -6.75 -1.92
N VAL A 489 20.75 -6.46 -1.05
CA VAL A 489 20.14 -7.48 -0.17
C VAL A 489 19.58 -8.64 -0.99
N ALA A 490 18.69 -8.35 -1.94
CA ALA A 490 18.04 -9.35 -2.78
C ALA A 490 19.08 -10.15 -3.59
N LEU A 491 20.08 -9.49 -4.19
CA LEU A 491 21.10 -10.16 -4.99
C LEU A 491 21.97 -11.10 -4.15
N ILE A 492 22.49 -10.62 -3.03
CA ILE A 492 23.33 -11.43 -2.13
C ILE A 492 22.52 -12.61 -1.58
N ARG A 493 21.24 -12.42 -1.26
CA ARG A 493 20.37 -13.49 -0.81
C ARG A 493 20.09 -14.54 -1.89
N LEU A 494 19.87 -14.15 -3.14
CA LEU A 494 19.74 -15.09 -4.27
C LEU A 494 21.03 -15.91 -4.42
N LEU A 495 22.20 -15.26 -4.41
CA LEU A 495 23.50 -15.93 -4.46
C LEU A 495 23.69 -16.89 -3.27
N CYS A 496 23.26 -16.48 -2.08
CA CYS A 496 23.32 -17.29 -0.87
C CYS A 496 22.51 -18.58 -1.00
N VAL A 497 21.28 -18.53 -1.53
CA VAL A 497 20.45 -19.74 -1.73
C VAL A 497 21.06 -20.64 -2.81
N LEU A 498 21.57 -20.07 -3.91
CA LEU A 498 22.27 -20.84 -4.94
C LEU A 498 23.54 -21.50 -4.40
N ALA A 499 24.28 -20.84 -3.51
CA ALA A 499 25.45 -21.37 -2.82
C ALA A 499 25.08 -22.49 -1.85
N GLU A 500 24.05 -22.28 -1.03
CA GLU A 500 23.51 -23.28 -0.10
C GLU A 500 23.13 -24.59 -0.82
N ARG A 501 22.54 -24.46 -2.01
CA ARG A 501 22.20 -25.60 -2.89
C ARG A 501 23.36 -26.16 -3.70
N LYS A 502 24.58 -25.63 -3.52
CA LYS A 502 25.79 -25.97 -4.30
C LYS A 502 25.60 -25.80 -5.81
N ALA A 503 24.69 -24.92 -6.23
CA ALA A 503 24.38 -24.65 -7.62
C ALA A 503 25.27 -23.53 -8.20
N LEU A 504 25.66 -22.55 -7.37
CA LEU A 504 26.37 -21.35 -7.81
C LEU A 504 27.67 -21.65 -8.59
N ASP A 505 28.46 -22.62 -8.12
CA ASP A 505 29.75 -22.99 -8.73
C ASP A 505 29.61 -23.60 -10.13
N GLY A 506 28.48 -24.27 -10.39
CA GLY A 506 28.22 -24.93 -11.67
C GLY A 506 27.80 -23.95 -12.78
N ILE A 507 27.33 -22.75 -12.44
CA ILE A 507 26.71 -21.83 -13.39
C ILE A 507 27.67 -21.39 -14.49
N GLN A 508 28.94 -21.14 -14.15
CA GLN A 508 29.96 -20.71 -15.12
C GLN A 508 30.23 -21.80 -16.18
N ALA A 509 29.96 -23.07 -15.89
CA ALA A 509 30.16 -24.18 -16.80
C ALA A 509 28.96 -24.47 -17.71
N LEU A 510 27.80 -23.82 -17.48
CA LEU A 510 26.60 -24.04 -18.27
C LEU A 510 26.80 -23.62 -19.73
N ARG A 511 26.35 -24.47 -20.66
CA ARG A 511 26.39 -24.19 -22.12
C ARG A 511 25.03 -23.84 -22.72
N LYS A 512 23.96 -24.08 -21.96
CA LYS A 512 22.57 -23.83 -22.35
C LYS A 512 21.83 -23.23 -21.17
N ALA A 513 20.87 -22.35 -21.45
CA ALA A 513 20.00 -21.81 -20.43
C ALA A 513 19.23 -22.95 -19.73
N PRO A 514 19.14 -22.93 -18.39
CA PRO A 514 18.33 -23.89 -17.65
C PRO A 514 16.85 -23.83 -18.07
N ALA A 515 16.18 -24.98 -18.03
CA ALA A 515 14.74 -25.04 -18.32
C ALA A 515 13.95 -24.30 -17.24
N GLY A 516 12.99 -23.48 -17.65
CA GLY A 516 12.18 -22.66 -16.72
C GLY A 516 12.81 -21.31 -16.36
N LEU A 517 13.87 -20.89 -17.05
CA LEU A 517 14.37 -19.51 -16.98
C LEU A 517 13.34 -18.54 -17.58
N SER A 518 13.17 -17.38 -16.97
CA SER A 518 12.27 -16.32 -17.45
C SER A 518 12.61 -15.87 -18.87
N SER A 519 11.60 -15.46 -19.63
CA SER A 519 11.75 -14.99 -21.01
C SER A 519 12.66 -13.76 -21.14
N SER A 520 12.75 -12.93 -20.09
CA SER A 520 13.59 -11.74 -20.03
C SER A 520 15.04 -12.04 -19.59
N THR A 521 15.34 -13.26 -19.15
CA THR A 521 16.65 -13.63 -18.60
C THR A 521 17.40 -14.57 -19.54
N SER A 522 18.63 -14.19 -19.88
CA SER A 522 19.52 -15.01 -20.72
C SER A 522 20.57 -15.72 -19.86
N LEU A 523 21.10 -16.85 -20.36
CA LEU A 523 22.24 -17.51 -19.72
C LEU A 523 23.43 -16.55 -19.54
N GLY A 524 23.67 -15.67 -20.52
CA GLY A 524 24.72 -14.66 -20.45
C GLY A 524 24.56 -13.72 -19.26
N HIS A 525 23.33 -13.29 -18.96
CA HIS A 525 23.04 -12.52 -17.74
C HIS A 525 23.40 -13.31 -16.48
N VAL A 526 22.94 -14.56 -16.39
CA VAL A 526 23.16 -15.42 -15.22
C VAL A 526 24.66 -15.66 -15.00
N GLN A 527 25.42 -15.98 -16.06
CA GLN A 527 26.87 -16.20 -15.99
C GLN A 527 27.64 -14.92 -15.65
N GLN A 528 27.26 -13.78 -16.23
CA GLN A 528 27.89 -12.50 -15.90
C GLN A 528 27.71 -12.17 -14.42
N ILE A 529 26.49 -12.28 -13.91
CA ILE A 529 26.15 -11.85 -12.54
C ILE A 529 26.80 -12.77 -11.49
N THR A 530 26.87 -14.07 -11.77
CA THR A 530 27.46 -15.08 -10.88
C THR A 530 28.98 -15.24 -11.04
N ASN A 531 29.60 -14.43 -11.91
CA ASN A 531 31.05 -14.44 -12.07
C ASN A 531 31.72 -14.01 -10.75
N PRO A 532 32.80 -14.70 -10.29
CA PRO A 532 33.47 -14.36 -9.04
C PRO A 532 33.88 -12.89 -8.91
N ASP A 533 34.37 -12.27 -9.99
CA ASP A 533 34.79 -10.86 -9.97
C ASP A 533 33.60 -9.92 -9.75
N ILE A 534 32.45 -10.26 -10.33
CA ILE A 534 31.20 -9.50 -10.13
C ILE A 534 30.69 -9.69 -8.71
N ILE A 535 30.78 -10.89 -8.14
CA ILE A 535 30.43 -11.14 -6.74
C ILE A 535 31.31 -10.30 -5.80
N CYS A 536 32.64 -10.29 -5.99
CA CYS A 536 33.54 -9.45 -5.20
C CYS A 536 33.21 -7.94 -5.31
N ARG A 537 32.83 -7.48 -6.51
CA ARG A 537 32.39 -6.09 -6.72
C ARG A 537 31.09 -5.78 -5.98
N VAL A 538 30.13 -6.71 -5.99
CA VAL A 538 28.86 -6.58 -5.27
C VAL A 538 29.09 -6.53 -3.76
N ILE A 539 29.96 -7.39 -3.22
CA ILE A 539 30.34 -7.39 -1.80
C ILE A 539 30.94 -6.03 -1.42
N SER A 540 31.92 -5.55 -2.18
CA SER A 540 32.56 -4.24 -1.95
C SER A 540 31.53 -3.09 -1.96
N MET A 541 30.59 -3.12 -2.89
CA MET A 541 29.51 -2.16 -2.96
C MET A 541 28.56 -2.26 -1.76
N ALA A 542 28.18 -3.47 -1.35
CA ALA A 542 27.33 -3.68 -0.19
C ALA A 542 27.98 -3.11 1.08
N HIS A 543 29.30 -3.28 1.25
CA HIS A 543 30.04 -2.62 2.32
C HIS A 543 29.90 -1.09 2.28
N ALA A 544 30.04 -0.46 1.11
CA ALA A 544 29.85 0.99 0.97
C ALA A 544 28.42 1.41 1.35
N ARG A 545 27.41 0.64 0.97
CA ARG A 545 25.99 0.90 1.28
C ARG A 545 25.68 0.76 2.77
N ILE A 546 26.20 -0.27 3.43
CA ILE A 546 26.07 -0.45 4.89
C ILE A 546 26.64 0.76 5.63
N ALA A 547 27.83 1.25 5.22
CA ALA A 547 28.45 2.42 5.83
C ALA A 547 27.63 3.69 5.61
N ALA A 548 27.19 3.94 4.37
CA ALA A 548 26.36 5.11 4.04
C ALA A 548 25.04 5.12 4.81
N GLN A 549 24.36 3.97 4.89
CA GLN A 549 23.09 3.84 5.61
C GLN A 549 23.26 4.02 7.12
N THR A 550 24.36 3.51 7.68
CA THR A 550 24.70 3.72 9.10
C THR A 550 24.99 5.19 9.39
N GLU A 551 25.75 5.88 8.55
CA GLU A 551 26.03 7.31 8.75
C GLU A 551 24.76 8.16 8.60
N ARG A 552 23.85 7.81 7.67
CA ARG A 552 22.54 8.47 7.57
C ARG A 552 21.72 8.32 8.84
N GLY A 553 21.71 7.13 9.44
CA GLY A 553 21.08 6.91 10.75
C GLY A 553 21.73 7.75 11.85
N LEU A 554 23.06 7.83 11.89
CA LEU A 554 23.78 8.67 12.87
C LEU A 554 23.50 10.16 12.67
N LYS A 555 23.44 10.64 11.43
CA LYS A 555 23.10 12.03 11.09
C LYS A 555 21.73 12.41 11.66
N LEU A 556 20.70 11.59 11.42
CA LEU A 556 19.36 11.79 11.98
C LEU A 556 19.35 11.84 13.52
N VAL A 557 20.18 11.04 14.18
CA VAL A 557 20.31 11.09 15.65
C VAL A 557 20.99 12.36 16.14
N ARG A 558 22.00 12.86 15.41
CA ARG A 558 22.73 14.10 15.77
C ARG A 558 21.88 15.35 15.52
N GLU A 559 21.14 15.37 14.41
CA GLU A 559 20.30 16.48 13.94
C GLU A 559 18.86 16.39 14.43
N LYS A 560 18.58 15.53 15.41
CA LYS A 560 17.23 15.19 15.86
C LYS A 560 16.41 16.44 16.24
N GLU A 561 15.24 16.56 15.64
CA GLU A 561 14.22 17.57 15.96
C GLU A 561 12.97 16.93 16.59
N SER A 562 12.71 15.63 16.35
CA SER A 562 11.48 14.95 16.74
C SER A 562 11.67 13.46 17.06
N GLU A 563 10.64 12.81 17.61
CA GLU A 563 10.63 11.34 17.77
C GLU A 563 10.62 10.60 16.43
N ARG A 564 10.06 11.22 15.38
CA ARG A 564 10.09 10.68 14.00
C ARG A 564 11.52 10.44 13.52
N ASP A 565 12.49 11.22 13.99
CA ASP A 565 13.89 11.05 13.62
C ASP A 565 14.49 9.78 14.25
N TYR A 566 14.06 9.42 15.47
CA TYR A 566 14.45 8.13 16.07
C TYR A 566 13.85 6.95 15.31
N VAL A 567 12.58 7.04 14.93
CA VAL A 567 11.91 6.01 14.13
C VAL A 567 12.63 5.85 12.78
N SER A 568 12.97 6.96 12.13
CA SER A 568 13.71 6.96 10.86
C SER A 568 15.11 6.38 11.03
N ALA A 569 15.86 6.81 12.05
CA ALA A 569 17.21 6.31 12.34
C ALA A 569 17.20 4.80 12.65
N TRP A 570 16.21 4.33 13.41
CA TRP A 570 16.02 2.91 13.68
C TRP A 570 15.93 2.11 12.38
N MET A 571 15.10 2.56 11.44
CA MET A 571 14.93 1.90 10.14
C MET A 571 16.19 1.92 9.27
N MET A 572 16.96 3.02 9.31
CA MET A 572 18.28 3.08 8.66
C MET A 572 19.24 2.02 9.23
N PHE A 573 19.33 1.91 10.56
CA PHE A 573 20.18 0.90 11.20
C PHE A 573 19.70 -0.53 10.93
N ARG A 574 18.38 -0.77 10.93
CA ARG A 574 17.79 -2.09 10.64
C ARG A 574 18.13 -2.56 9.22
N SER A 575 17.98 -1.67 8.22
CA SER A 575 18.31 -1.99 6.83
C SER A 575 19.82 -2.17 6.58
N ALA A 576 20.67 -1.43 7.30
CA ALA A 576 22.11 -1.66 7.29
C ALA A 576 22.48 -3.04 7.87
N ALA A 577 21.82 -3.44 8.97
CA ALA A 577 22.00 -4.75 9.57
C ALA A 577 21.50 -5.89 8.65
N GLU A 578 20.38 -5.71 7.95
CA GLU A 578 19.86 -6.70 6.99
C GLU A 578 20.89 -7.00 5.90
N LEU A 579 21.48 -5.98 5.28
CA LEU A 579 22.49 -6.15 4.25
C LEU A 579 23.79 -6.77 4.80
N ALA A 580 24.21 -6.38 6.00
CA ALA A 580 25.37 -6.97 6.66
C ALA A 580 25.14 -8.46 6.97
N GLY A 581 23.94 -8.83 7.45
CA GLY A 581 23.55 -10.21 7.71
C GLY A 581 23.51 -11.05 6.44
N ALA A 582 23.04 -10.49 5.32
CA ALA A 582 23.07 -11.16 4.03
C ALA A 582 24.51 -11.50 3.58
N LEU A 583 25.47 -10.58 3.78
CA LEU A 583 26.89 -10.82 3.47
C LEU A 583 27.49 -11.93 4.35
N MET A 584 27.20 -11.90 5.66
CA MET A 584 27.63 -12.95 6.59
C MET A 584 27.11 -14.33 6.17
N ALA A 585 25.84 -14.39 5.74
CA ALA A 585 25.25 -15.63 5.25
C ALA A 585 25.93 -16.11 3.97
N LEU A 586 26.17 -15.23 3.00
CA LEU A 586 26.86 -15.60 1.75
C LEU A 586 28.25 -16.19 2.04
N ASP A 587 29.05 -15.54 2.88
CA ASP A 587 30.40 -16.03 3.22
C ASP A 587 30.36 -17.42 3.86
N ARG A 588 29.42 -17.63 4.79
CA ARG A 588 29.18 -18.92 5.43
C ARG A 588 28.84 -20.02 4.42
N HIS A 589 27.93 -19.75 3.48
CA HIS A 589 27.49 -20.75 2.49
C HIS A 589 28.50 -20.95 1.34
N MET A 590 29.44 -20.01 1.17
CA MET A 590 30.57 -20.12 0.24
C MET A 590 31.83 -20.69 0.90
N GLU A 591 31.71 -21.24 2.10
CA GLU A 591 32.82 -21.86 2.85
C GLU A 591 34.05 -20.95 2.99
N GLY A 592 33.81 -19.64 3.16
CA GLY A 592 34.87 -18.65 3.35
C GLY A 592 35.59 -18.20 2.07
N ARG A 593 35.11 -18.58 0.87
CA ARG A 593 35.71 -18.16 -0.41
C ARG A 593 35.86 -16.64 -0.54
N TYR A 594 34.92 -15.88 0.05
CA TYR A 594 34.90 -14.43 0.02
C TYR A 594 35.19 -13.81 1.39
N ALA A 595 35.83 -14.55 2.30
CA ALA A 595 36.04 -14.11 3.68
C ALA A 595 36.91 -12.85 3.76
N ALA A 596 37.81 -12.64 2.81
CA ALA A 596 38.65 -11.43 2.75
C ALA A 596 37.81 -10.20 2.36
N GLU A 597 36.95 -10.34 1.35
CA GLU A 597 36.08 -9.27 0.84
C GLU A 597 34.91 -8.97 1.78
N ALA A 598 34.35 -9.99 2.44
CA ALA A 598 33.22 -9.87 3.37
C ALA A 598 33.64 -9.41 4.78
N ARG A 599 34.95 -9.34 5.06
CA ARG A 599 35.50 -8.94 6.35
C ARG A 599 34.95 -7.59 6.80
N GLY A 600 34.51 -7.53 8.06
CA GLY A 600 33.91 -6.34 8.64
C GLY A 600 32.38 -6.29 8.51
N ALA A 601 31.75 -7.23 7.79
CA ALA A 601 30.29 -7.31 7.70
C ALA A 601 29.71 -7.64 9.09
N ARG A 602 30.31 -8.59 9.81
CA ARG A 602 29.89 -8.99 11.15
C ARG A 602 30.04 -7.84 12.15
N ARG A 603 31.16 -7.11 12.14
CA ARG A 603 31.31 -5.90 12.96
C ARG A 603 30.19 -4.89 12.71
N ARG A 604 29.89 -4.60 11.43
CA ARG A 604 28.88 -3.62 11.06
C ARG A 604 27.47 -4.06 11.45
N TYR A 605 27.18 -5.36 11.34
CA TYR A 605 25.94 -5.95 11.83
C TYR A 605 25.74 -5.66 13.33
N VAL A 606 26.74 -5.99 14.16
CA VAL A 606 26.70 -5.77 15.63
C VAL A 606 26.49 -4.30 15.98
N MET A 607 27.19 -3.39 15.29
CA MET A 607 27.05 -1.95 15.51
C MET A 607 25.66 -1.43 15.10
N ALA A 608 25.19 -1.83 13.92
CA ALA A 608 23.89 -1.41 13.40
C ALA A 608 22.76 -1.91 14.30
N MET A 609 22.76 -3.17 14.71
CA MET A 609 21.78 -3.73 15.64
C MET A 609 21.84 -3.05 17.01
N GLY A 610 23.02 -2.82 17.57
CA GLY A 610 23.16 -2.09 18.83
C GLY A 610 22.62 -0.65 18.76
N ASN A 611 22.78 0.04 17.62
CA ASN A 611 22.24 1.37 17.41
C ASN A 611 20.72 1.36 17.20
N ALA A 612 20.20 0.43 16.40
CA ALA A 612 18.77 0.19 16.25
C ALA A 612 18.10 -0.06 17.63
N ALA A 613 18.70 -0.91 18.46
CA ALA A 613 18.24 -1.19 19.80
C ALA A 613 18.17 0.08 20.67
N GLN A 614 19.18 0.95 20.59
CA GLN A 614 19.16 2.22 21.30
C GLN A 614 17.99 3.11 20.87
N MET A 615 17.70 3.17 19.57
CA MET A 615 16.58 3.96 19.06
C MET A 615 15.25 3.43 19.59
N THR A 616 15.07 2.11 19.59
CA THR A 616 13.86 1.47 20.15
C THR A 616 13.75 1.63 21.67
N LEU A 617 14.86 1.63 22.42
CA LEU A 617 14.84 1.98 23.85
C LEU A 617 14.37 3.42 24.07
N ASN A 618 14.87 4.36 23.25
CA ASN A 618 14.50 5.76 23.36
C ASN A 618 13.01 5.99 23.02
N LEU A 619 12.43 5.15 22.16
CA LEU A 619 11.02 5.18 21.77
C LEU A 619 10.10 4.39 22.74
N GLY A 620 10.65 3.69 23.73
CA GLY A 620 9.87 2.85 24.64
C GLY A 620 9.42 1.50 24.06
N TYR A 621 9.97 1.09 22.92
CA TYR A 621 9.66 -0.19 22.27
C TYR A 621 10.52 -1.32 22.84
N TRP A 622 10.26 -1.67 24.10
CA TRP A 622 11.13 -2.56 24.90
C TRP A 622 11.30 -3.96 24.29
N GLY A 623 10.25 -4.54 23.72
CA GLY A 623 10.33 -5.83 23.02
C GLY A 623 11.28 -5.77 21.82
N HIS A 624 11.15 -4.73 20.98
CA HIS A 624 12.05 -4.51 19.85
C HIS A 624 13.50 -4.30 20.28
N ALA A 625 13.71 -3.49 21.32
CA ALA A 625 15.03 -3.26 21.88
C ALA A 625 15.68 -4.56 22.36
N MET A 626 14.91 -5.41 23.05
CA MET A 626 15.36 -6.70 23.54
C MET A 626 15.80 -7.60 22.38
N PHE A 627 14.94 -7.82 21.38
CA PHE A 627 15.27 -8.68 20.24
C PHE A 627 16.46 -8.15 19.42
N THR A 628 16.49 -6.84 19.17
CA THR A 628 17.57 -6.23 18.39
C THR A 628 18.90 -6.32 19.12
N THR A 629 18.92 -6.06 20.44
CA THR A 629 20.15 -6.14 21.22
C THR A 629 20.65 -7.57 21.38
N MET A 630 19.75 -8.52 21.58
CA MET A 630 20.10 -9.94 21.69
C MET A 630 20.79 -10.41 20.41
N ASN A 631 20.25 -10.09 19.23
CA ASN A 631 20.94 -10.35 17.97
C ASN A 631 22.33 -9.69 17.89
N ALA A 632 22.49 -8.48 18.44
CA ALA A 632 23.79 -7.80 18.46
C ALA A 632 24.80 -8.49 19.38
N VAL A 633 24.35 -9.02 20.52
CA VAL A 633 25.19 -9.76 21.49
C VAL A 633 25.59 -11.12 20.91
N ASP A 634 24.63 -11.90 20.41
CA ASP A 634 24.90 -13.21 19.82
C ASP A 634 25.82 -13.09 18.60
N ALA A 635 25.63 -12.07 17.76
CA ALA A 635 26.51 -11.83 16.62
C ALA A 635 27.92 -11.37 17.03
N ALA A 636 28.10 -10.85 18.25
CA ALA A 636 29.41 -10.47 18.78
C ALA A 636 30.14 -11.63 19.48
N GLU A 637 29.43 -12.71 19.84
CA GLU A 637 30.00 -13.91 20.44
C GLU A 637 31.01 -14.55 19.48
N ASP A 638 32.24 -14.81 19.92
CA ASP A 638 33.31 -15.36 19.08
C ASP A 638 33.57 -14.58 17.78
N ILE A 639 33.43 -13.26 17.81
CA ILE A 639 33.83 -12.42 16.68
C ILE A 639 35.36 -12.49 16.50
N ASP A 640 35.80 -12.72 15.26
CA ASP A 640 37.23 -12.76 14.93
C ASP A 640 37.89 -11.41 15.31
N PRO A 641 39.00 -11.41 16.08
CA PRO A 641 39.73 -10.18 16.39
C PRO A 641 40.09 -9.32 15.16
N MET A 642 40.27 -9.96 13.99
CA MET A 642 40.55 -9.29 12.72
C MET A 642 39.38 -8.46 12.18
N GLU A 643 38.16 -8.68 12.67
CA GLU A 643 37.02 -7.79 12.41
C GLU A 643 37.21 -6.41 13.07
N GLY A 644 38.00 -6.34 14.16
CA GLY A 644 38.31 -5.12 14.87
C GLY A 644 37.09 -4.50 15.57
N LEU A 645 36.24 -5.32 16.19
CA LEU A 645 35.15 -4.84 17.03
C LEU A 645 35.70 -4.42 18.41
N ASP A 646 35.44 -3.17 18.80
CA ASP A 646 35.81 -2.67 20.12
C ASP A 646 35.05 -3.43 21.23
N PRO A 647 35.74 -4.07 22.21
CA PRO A 647 35.11 -4.74 23.34
C PRO A 647 34.14 -3.85 24.14
N ALA A 648 34.31 -2.53 24.13
CA ALA A 648 33.38 -1.59 24.75
C ALA A 648 31.99 -1.62 24.10
N ILE A 649 31.90 -1.92 22.79
CA ILE A 649 30.63 -2.07 22.07
C ILE A 649 29.88 -3.32 22.55
N ILE A 650 30.59 -4.43 22.78
CA ILE A 650 30.02 -5.68 23.32
C ILE A 650 29.38 -5.39 24.68
N LYS A 651 30.16 -4.82 25.61
CA LYS A 651 29.66 -4.42 26.95
C LYS A 651 28.52 -3.40 26.89
N LYS A 652 28.50 -2.53 25.88
CA LYS A 652 27.41 -1.58 25.67
C LYS A 652 26.12 -2.30 25.25
N ASN A 653 26.21 -3.28 24.36
CA ASN A 653 25.06 -4.07 23.92
C ASN A 653 24.55 -4.97 25.06
N GLU A 654 25.42 -5.63 25.83
CA GLU A 654 25.00 -6.41 27.01
C GLU A 654 24.19 -5.55 28.01
N ARG A 655 24.64 -4.32 28.30
CA ARG A 655 23.88 -3.39 29.16
C ARG A 655 22.53 -3.01 28.58
N ARG A 656 22.45 -2.74 27.28
CA ARG A 656 21.18 -2.44 26.59
C ARG A 656 20.22 -3.63 26.65
N LEU A 657 20.71 -4.85 26.58
CA LEU A 657 19.90 -6.07 26.68
C LEU A 657 19.29 -6.20 28.07
N LEU A 658 20.10 -6.00 29.12
CA LEU A 658 19.62 -5.98 30.51
C LEU A 658 18.56 -4.89 30.73
N GLN A 659 18.80 -3.68 30.21
CA GLN A 659 17.85 -2.57 30.29
C GLN A 659 16.53 -2.90 29.57
N ALA A 660 16.60 -3.42 28.35
CA ALA A 660 15.41 -3.79 27.57
C ALA A 660 14.61 -4.91 28.25
N ASN A 661 15.28 -5.93 28.79
CA ASN A 661 14.65 -7.02 29.53
C ASN A 661 13.91 -6.53 30.78
N ALA A 662 14.55 -5.68 31.58
CA ALA A 662 13.94 -5.12 32.78
C ALA A 662 12.70 -4.28 32.45
N ALA A 663 12.81 -3.39 31.44
CA ALA A 663 11.71 -2.54 31.00
C ALA A 663 10.54 -3.35 30.40
N ASN A 664 10.83 -4.36 29.57
CA ASN A 664 9.81 -5.22 28.97
C ASN A 664 9.05 -6.04 30.04
N THR A 665 9.76 -6.52 31.06
CA THR A 665 9.15 -7.24 32.18
C THR A 665 8.24 -6.33 33.01
N ALA A 666 8.73 -5.13 33.36
CA ALA A 666 7.95 -4.14 34.08
C ALA A 666 6.68 -3.74 33.30
N HIS A 667 6.81 -3.48 32.00
CA HIS A 667 5.69 -3.12 31.13
C HIS A 667 4.62 -4.22 31.06
N ARG A 668 5.02 -5.49 30.92
CA ARG A 668 4.10 -6.64 30.94
C ARG A 668 3.36 -6.77 32.28
N SER A 669 4.06 -6.50 33.40
CA SER A 669 3.45 -6.57 34.73
C SER A 669 2.47 -5.42 35.02
N SER A 670 2.69 -4.23 34.47
CA SER A 670 1.80 -3.07 34.64
C SER A 670 0.56 -3.09 33.73
N GLY A 671 0.58 -3.90 32.66
CA GLY A 671 -0.57 -4.04 31.75
C GLY A 671 -1.63 -5.05 32.19
N HIS A 672 -1.43 -5.74 33.32
CA HIS A 672 -2.35 -6.75 33.88
C HIS A 672 -2.99 -6.33 35.22
N SER A 673 -2.83 -5.05 35.61
CA SER A 673 -3.54 -4.40 36.72
C SER A 673 -4.51 -3.38 36.17
#